data_AF-A0A545T4U6-F1
#
_entry.id   AF-A0A545T4U6-F1
#
_cell.length_a   1.000
_cell.length_b   1.000
_cell.length_c   1.000
_cell.angle_alpha   90.00
_cell.angle_beta   90.00
_cell.angle_gamma   90.00
#
_symmetry.space_group_name_H-M   'P 1'
#
loop_
_entity.id
_entity.type
_entity.pdbx_description
1 polymer ?
#
loop_
_entity_poly.entity_id
_entity_poly.type
_entity_poly.pdbx_seq_one_letter_code
_entity_poly.pdbx_strand_id
1 'polypeptide(L)'
;MLRQLLSFLLLSKLSNLPARNHKYFFTVVLLFVSHNSVACNFNDEVYSQLDYGLYWFGTENQCQKADSNNQNEFYNPKNKTLIFIHGLHSGKDKVQFRETFNPIQLEAGGPNINFADFWINKGWNVGILYWNQFANERQVKNAEAKIWTATGKKRMRWRDVAGNYQDFDTDLNVSELLSNNLVNNLSNFDGSHLRIVGHSLGSQVAISVSKNLLDASLSGRVSPKLIPDRIALLDAFSSNGKKKYLNRRWVGEVMRDYVASLQSFGVVFESYRTSATTSTIFVGDENKELNDMTAFVEMKNDYFGPLDFRKKHLAAPWRYFWSIDYPAPEIEQAELPAPSASTSDLRIEQMQSNNMTGSVVQIDGATTKSPFDDRYRYSSRLANKNKKHANNPLEGSYQLSTQEQRAADNNWGLRKTRMLEAWQILHSKNILPGEGVVIAHTDTGISEHPELEGNNFTPSPIDISSAKDYVDGDGFPEHNFDAINLIPRHGHGTETASVIVSPIGCPTGFSEPCVTGAAPYAKLVPIRVSDAVIIATGKRLAKGVDHAVDIGADIISISMGGVGNLPELHQAIQRANDAGIIVIAAGSNFTASIPVKPAAWETTIAVGAVRESLTPWIGSAFGPWIDISAPGVNIFHARTERNDGRIEYSVKKARGTSDAASLVSGAAALWLSYHGKDNLVSQYGAKNVPAIFKQILREHGVFRTKNFPKTGYGTGILDAALLLEAPLP
;
A
#
# COMPACT_ATOMS: atom_id res chain seq x y z
N MET A 1 -16.92 -34.71 36.02
CA MET A 1 -16.82 -35.70 37.12
C MET A 1 -15.45 -36.40 37.19
N LEU A 2 -14.74 -36.66 36.08
CA LEU A 2 -13.38 -37.25 36.13
C LEU A 2 -12.23 -36.26 36.46
N ARG A 3 -12.45 -34.93 36.38
CA ARG A 3 -11.44 -33.90 36.75
C ARG A 3 -11.43 -33.52 38.25
N GLN A 4 -12.49 -33.86 39.00
CA GLN A 4 -12.55 -33.63 40.46
C GLN A 4 -11.77 -34.70 41.26
N LEU A 5 -11.58 -35.90 40.70
CA LEU A 5 -10.81 -36.97 41.37
C LEU A 5 -9.29 -36.76 41.33
N LEU A 6 -8.74 -36.13 40.30
CA LEU A 6 -7.29 -35.85 40.25
C LEU A 6 -6.85 -34.75 41.24
N SER A 7 -7.75 -33.83 41.58
CA SER A 7 -7.44 -32.71 42.49
C SER A 7 -7.38 -33.15 43.96
N PHE A 8 -8.15 -34.16 44.34
CA PHE A 8 -8.13 -34.74 45.70
C PHE A 8 -6.93 -35.67 45.96
N LEU A 9 -6.37 -36.29 44.91
CA LEU A 9 -5.21 -37.20 45.01
C LEU A 9 -3.86 -36.48 45.11
N LEU A 10 -3.76 -35.21 44.67
CA LEU A 10 -2.55 -34.39 44.85
C LEU A 10 -2.49 -33.71 46.23
N LEU A 11 -3.64 -33.46 46.88
CA LEU A 11 -3.71 -32.79 48.18
C LEU A 11 -3.45 -33.72 49.38
N SER A 12 -3.58 -35.05 49.22
CA SER A 12 -3.34 -36.00 50.34
C SER A 12 -1.88 -36.42 50.54
N LYS A 13 -0.96 -36.01 49.65
CA LYS A 13 0.47 -36.36 49.72
C LYS A 13 1.39 -35.27 50.26
N LEU A 14 0.86 -34.10 50.63
CA LEU A 14 1.66 -32.95 51.10
C LEU A 14 1.56 -32.67 52.61
N SER A 15 0.90 -33.51 53.40
CA SER A 15 0.67 -33.28 54.84
C SER A 15 1.68 -33.93 55.80
N ASN A 16 2.85 -34.38 55.34
CA ASN A 16 3.84 -35.09 56.19
C ASN A 16 5.26 -34.49 56.16
N LEU A 17 5.40 -33.17 56.30
CA LEU A 17 6.70 -32.54 56.59
C LEU A 17 6.59 -31.59 57.79
N PRO A 18 7.47 -31.68 58.81
CA PRO A 18 7.36 -30.86 60.02
C PRO A 18 7.77 -29.40 59.78
N ALA A 19 7.03 -28.50 60.41
CA ALA A 19 7.19 -27.06 60.33
C ALA A 19 8.43 -26.55 61.10
N ARG A 20 9.31 -25.83 60.40
CA ARG A 20 10.07 -24.70 60.97
C ARG A 20 10.59 -23.79 59.86
N ASN A 21 9.79 -22.76 59.56
CA ASN A 21 10.19 -21.35 59.42
C ASN A 21 9.09 -20.59 58.66
N HIS A 22 8.19 -20.00 59.43
CA HIS A 22 7.23 -19.01 58.96
C HIS A 22 7.94 -17.70 58.63
N LYS A 23 7.71 -17.16 57.43
CA LYS A 23 7.45 -15.74 57.16
C LYS A 23 6.94 -15.61 55.70
N TYR A 24 5.93 -14.76 55.53
CA TYR A 24 5.18 -14.43 54.30
C TYR A 24 4.03 -15.37 53.91
N PHE A 25 2.85 -15.12 54.46
CA PHE A 25 1.57 -15.39 53.78
C PHE A 25 0.60 -14.24 54.09
N PHE A 26 0.44 -13.35 53.12
CA PHE A 26 -0.65 -12.38 53.09
C PHE A 26 -1.82 -13.03 52.34
N THR A 27 -2.96 -13.12 53.02
CA THR A 27 -4.21 -13.71 52.53
C THR A 27 -4.85 -12.80 51.48
N VAL A 28 -4.87 -13.21 50.22
CA VAL A 28 -5.81 -12.70 49.21
C VAL A 28 -7.05 -13.60 49.27
N VAL A 29 -8.15 -13.08 49.82
CA VAL A 29 -9.46 -13.69 49.69
C VAL A 29 -9.93 -13.45 48.26
N LEU A 30 -9.66 -14.43 47.38
CA LEU A 30 -10.27 -14.52 46.07
C LEU A 30 -11.74 -14.94 46.26
N LEU A 31 -12.63 -13.95 46.22
CA LEU A 31 -14.04 -14.16 45.87
C LEU A 31 -14.08 -14.73 44.45
N PHE A 32 -14.04 -16.05 44.33
CA PHE A 32 -14.45 -16.73 43.10
C PHE A 32 -15.96 -16.58 42.97
N VAL A 33 -16.40 -15.47 42.37
CA VAL A 33 -17.70 -15.45 41.70
C VAL A 33 -17.54 -16.34 40.48
N SER A 34 -17.95 -17.60 40.61
CA SER A 34 -18.12 -18.49 39.47
C SER A 34 -19.21 -17.91 38.58
N HIS A 35 -18.83 -17.08 37.62
CA HIS A 35 -19.68 -16.81 36.48
C HIS A 35 -19.76 -18.12 35.70
N ASN A 36 -20.93 -18.72 35.66
CA ASN A 36 -21.24 -19.72 34.65
C ASN A 36 -21.21 -18.99 33.30
N SER A 37 -20.05 -18.93 32.66
CA SER A 37 -19.88 -18.35 31.33
C SER A 37 -20.60 -19.26 30.31
N VAL A 38 -21.80 -18.84 29.91
CA VAL A 38 -22.51 -19.46 28.79
C VAL A 38 -21.83 -18.97 27.51
N ALA A 39 -21.42 -19.90 26.65
CA ALA A 39 -20.94 -19.60 25.30
C ALA A 39 -21.95 -18.71 24.55
N CYS A 40 -21.49 -17.91 23.57
CA CYS A 40 -22.25 -16.94 22.78
C CYS A 40 -23.68 -17.42 22.51
N ASN A 41 -24.63 -16.87 23.26
CA ASN A 41 -26.04 -17.25 23.18
C ASN A 41 -26.77 -16.20 22.37
N PHE A 42 -26.93 -16.45 21.07
CA PHE A 42 -27.78 -15.63 20.22
C PHE A 42 -29.25 -15.88 20.60
N ASN A 43 -29.98 -14.82 20.94
CA ASN A 43 -31.40 -14.93 21.23
C ASN A 43 -32.20 -15.37 19.99
N ASP A 44 -33.42 -15.87 20.19
CA ASP A 44 -34.28 -16.32 19.07
C ASP A 44 -34.63 -15.18 18.09
N GLU A 45 -34.61 -13.93 18.55
CA GLU A 45 -34.85 -12.72 17.75
C GLU A 45 -33.81 -12.54 16.65
N VAL A 46 -32.54 -12.84 16.92
CA VAL A 46 -31.45 -12.80 15.92
C VAL A 46 -31.77 -13.66 14.68
N TYR A 47 -32.52 -14.74 14.85
CA TYR A 47 -32.84 -15.66 13.75
C TYR A 47 -34.22 -15.38 13.11
N SER A 48 -35.16 -14.83 13.90
CA SER A 48 -36.52 -14.54 13.45
C SER A 48 -36.69 -13.15 12.85
N GLN A 49 -35.79 -12.21 13.14
CA GLN A 49 -35.74 -10.86 12.58
C GLN A 49 -34.44 -10.63 11.80
N LEU A 50 -34.40 -9.56 11.00
CA LEU A 50 -33.18 -9.18 10.28
C LEU A 50 -32.14 -8.65 11.26
N ASP A 51 -31.05 -9.38 11.42
CA ASP A 51 -29.91 -9.05 12.24
C ASP A 51 -28.61 -9.08 11.42
N TYR A 52 -28.04 -7.89 11.22
CA TYR A 52 -26.74 -7.68 10.60
C TYR A 52 -25.90 -6.71 11.43
N GLY A 53 -24.60 -6.65 11.12
CA GLY A 53 -23.66 -5.73 11.76
C GLY A 53 -22.67 -6.42 12.69
N LEU A 54 -21.92 -5.59 13.41
CA LEU A 54 -20.76 -6.00 14.19
C LEU A 54 -21.16 -6.63 15.53
N TYR A 55 -20.51 -7.73 15.85
CA TYR A 55 -20.51 -8.34 17.18
C TYR A 55 -19.08 -8.48 17.66
N TRP A 56 -18.85 -8.07 18.91
CA TRP A 56 -17.57 -8.23 19.59
C TRP A 56 -17.56 -9.55 20.36
N PHE A 57 -16.39 -10.17 20.44
CA PHE A 57 -16.16 -11.45 21.08
C PHE A 57 -15.17 -11.31 22.24
N GLY A 58 -15.53 -11.94 23.36
CA GLY A 58 -14.67 -12.12 24.52
C GLY A 58 -14.01 -13.50 24.55
N THR A 59 -13.27 -13.75 25.62
CA THR A 59 -12.72 -15.09 25.90
C THR A 59 -13.82 -16.10 26.16
N GLU A 60 -13.51 -17.39 26.02
CA GLU A 60 -14.47 -18.49 26.29
C GLU A 60 -15.74 -18.44 25.40
N ASN A 61 -15.59 -17.89 24.19
CA ASN A 61 -16.63 -17.75 23.19
C ASN A 61 -17.80 -16.87 23.64
N GLN A 62 -17.60 -15.88 24.51
CA GLN A 62 -18.61 -14.87 24.83
C GLN A 62 -18.75 -13.86 23.69
N CYS A 63 -19.92 -13.24 23.52
CA CYS A 63 -20.16 -12.27 22.47
C CYS A 63 -21.22 -11.23 22.84
N GLN A 64 -21.11 -10.03 22.29
CA GLN A 64 -22.09 -8.95 22.45
C GLN A 64 -22.21 -8.17 21.14
N LYS A 65 -23.44 -7.88 20.70
CA LYS A 65 -23.68 -7.01 19.54
C LYS A 65 -23.11 -5.61 19.81
N ALA A 66 -22.46 -5.01 18.82
CA ALA A 66 -22.00 -3.64 18.90
C ALA A 66 -23.21 -2.69 18.81
N ASP A 67 -23.24 -1.72 19.71
CA ASP A 67 -24.24 -0.66 19.75
C ASP A 67 -23.51 0.65 20.04
N SER A 68 -23.61 1.61 19.13
CA SER A 68 -22.91 2.89 19.23
C SER A 68 -23.33 3.72 20.45
N ASN A 69 -24.46 3.39 21.08
CA ASN A 69 -24.98 4.10 22.26
C ASN A 69 -24.59 3.43 23.58
N ASN A 70 -24.03 2.23 23.55
CA ASN A 70 -23.75 1.43 24.74
C ASN A 70 -22.28 1.00 24.78
N GLN A 71 -21.71 0.99 25.97
CA GLN A 71 -20.39 0.42 26.17
C GLN A 71 -20.46 -1.09 25.90
N ASN A 72 -19.55 -1.59 25.07
CA ASN A 72 -19.41 -3.02 24.81
C ASN A 72 -18.25 -3.56 25.64
N GLU A 73 -18.49 -4.63 26.41
CA GLU A 73 -17.52 -5.15 27.38
C GLU A 73 -16.27 -5.76 26.73
N PHE A 74 -16.36 -6.14 25.44
CA PHE A 74 -15.30 -6.78 24.68
C PHE A 74 -14.56 -5.82 23.72
N TYR A 75 -14.90 -4.53 23.73
CA TYR A 75 -14.29 -3.53 22.86
C TYR A 75 -13.54 -2.46 23.65
N ASN A 76 -12.27 -2.25 23.29
CA ASN A 76 -11.49 -1.12 23.73
C ASN A 76 -10.95 -0.34 22.52
N PRO A 77 -11.29 0.95 22.37
CA PRO A 77 -10.91 1.72 21.19
C PRO A 77 -9.39 1.82 20.95
N LYS A 78 -8.55 1.60 21.96
CA LYS A 78 -7.09 1.67 21.86
C LYS A 78 -6.43 0.35 21.44
N ASN A 79 -7.15 -0.75 21.51
CA ASN A 79 -6.62 -2.06 21.12
C ASN A 79 -6.54 -2.17 19.59
N LYS A 80 -5.62 -3.00 19.09
CA LYS A 80 -5.64 -3.44 17.69
C LYS A 80 -6.95 -4.17 17.44
N THR A 81 -7.47 -4.13 16.22
CA THR A 81 -8.81 -4.66 15.93
C THR A 81 -8.78 -5.63 14.76
N LEU A 82 -9.37 -6.81 14.96
CA LEU A 82 -9.59 -7.84 13.94
C LEU A 82 -11.10 -7.94 13.66
N ILE A 83 -11.51 -7.70 12.42
CA ILE A 83 -12.90 -7.88 11.97
C ILE A 83 -12.96 -9.03 10.97
N PHE A 84 -13.75 -10.06 11.28
CA PHE A 84 -14.01 -11.19 10.39
C PHE A 84 -15.35 -11.04 9.67
N ILE A 85 -15.37 -11.30 8.36
CA ILE A 85 -16.58 -11.34 7.55
C ILE A 85 -16.65 -12.70 6.87
N HIS A 86 -17.63 -13.51 7.28
CA HIS A 86 -17.85 -14.82 6.68
C HIS A 86 -18.64 -14.73 5.35
N GLY A 87 -18.64 -15.82 4.59
CA GLY A 87 -19.39 -15.95 3.34
C GLY A 87 -20.71 -16.69 3.47
N LEU A 88 -21.15 -17.29 2.36
CA LEU A 88 -22.43 -17.97 2.23
C LEU A 88 -22.54 -19.24 3.09
N HIS A 89 -23.59 -19.33 3.91
CA HIS A 89 -23.98 -20.53 4.64
C HIS A 89 -25.35 -21.04 4.17
N SER A 90 -25.38 -21.83 3.09
CA SER A 90 -26.66 -22.40 2.60
C SER A 90 -27.21 -23.45 3.58
N GLY A 91 -28.45 -23.25 4.04
CA GLY A 91 -29.23 -24.27 4.78
C GLY A 91 -29.03 -24.30 6.29
N LYS A 92 -28.31 -23.33 6.87
CA LYS A 92 -28.07 -23.20 8.31
C LYS A 92 -29.16 -22.41 9.06
N ASP A 93 -30.11 -21.81 8.34
CA ASP A 93 -31.33 -21.18 8.88
C ASP A 93 -32.18 -22.13 9.72
N LYS A 94 -32.23 -23.41 9.35
CA LYS A 94 -33.11 -24.41 10.00
C LYS A 94 -32.61 -24.89 11.36
N VAL A 95 -31.41 -24.50 11.77
CA VAL A 95 -30.75 -25.01 12.99
C VAL A 95 -30.25 -23.88 13.89
N GLN A 96 -30.79 -22.66 13.74
CA GLN A 96 -30.40 -21.48 14.54
C GLN A 96 -28.88 -21.35 14.67
N PHE A 97 -28.19 -21.42 13.53
CA PHE A 97 -26.73 -21.41 13.49
C PHE A 97 -26.21 -20.04 13.04
N ARG A 98 -25.23 -19.54 13.77
CA ARG A 98 -24.42 -18.37 13.44
C ARG A 98 -22.96 -18.67 13.79
N GLU A 99 -22.03 -18.38 12.88
CA GLU A 99 -20.63 -18.74 13.07
C GLU A 99 -20.02 -18.02 14.27
N THR A 100 -19.08 -18.70 14.91
CA THR A 100 -18.24 -18.15 15.97
C THR A 100 -16.78 -18.46 15.64
N PHE A 101 -15.86 -18.00 16.48
CA PHE A 101 -14.45 -18.37 16.37
C PHE A 101 -14.15 -19.81 16.86
N ASN A 102 -15.15 -20.59 17.28
CA ASN A 102 -15.01 -22.02 17.52
C ASN A 102 -15.57 -22.84 16.35
N PRO A 103 -14.73 -23.57 15.59
CA PRO A 103 -15.14 -24.22 14.35
C PRO A 103 -15.94 -25.51 14.58
N ILE A 104 -16.08 -25.99 15.82
CA ILE A 104 -16.88 -27.21 16.09
C ILE A 104 -18.33 -27.04 15.63
N GLN A 105 -18.85 -25.81 15.71
CA GLN A 105 -20.22 -25.49 15.33
C GLN A 105 -20.40 -25.44 13.79
N LEU A 106 -19.31 -25.30 13.02
CA LEU A 106 -19.32 -25.22 11.56
C LEU A 106 -19.35 -26.58 10.85
N GLU A 107 -19.32 -27.71 11.57
CA GLU A 107 -19.18 -29.08 11.02
C GLU A 107 -17.96 -29.23 10.08
N ALA A 108 -16.99 -28.32 10.19
CA ALA A 108 -15.84 -28.25 9.30
C ALA A 108 -14.75 -29.28 9.63
N GLY A 109 -14.95 -30.11 10.67
CA GLY A 109 -13.93 -31.02 11.20
C GLY A 109 -12.77 -30.30 11.90
N GLY A 110 -12.92 -29.02 12.26
CA GLY A 110 -11.94 -28.25 13.02
C GLY A 110 -11.79 -28.71 14.49
N PRO A 111 -10.72 -28.30 15.19
CA PRO A 111 -10.55 -28.61 16.61
C PRO A 111 -11.55 -27.85 17.48
N ASN A 112 -11.87 -28.36 18.67
CA ASN A 112 -12.72 -27.66 19.63
C ASN A 112 -11.90 -26.59 20.38
N ILE A 113 -11.58 -25.50 19.69
CA ILE A 113 -10.75 -24.40 20.18
C ILE A 113 -11.44 -23.09 19.79
N ASN A 114 -11.54 -22.15 20.72
CA ASN A 114 -11.99 -20.79 20.42
C ASN A 114 -10.81 -19.96 19.94
N PHE A 115 -10.73 -19.67 18.65
CA PHE A 115 -9.59 -18.94 18.09
C PHE A 115 -9.56 -17.46 18.46
N ALA A 116 -10.68 -16.88 18.92
CA ALA A 116 -10.69 -15.51 19.42
C ALA A 116 -9.75 -15.35 20.63
N ASP A 117 -9.63 -16.38 21.47
CA ASP A 117 -8.80 -16.34 22.68
C ASP A 117 -7.33 -16.01 22.35
N PHE A 118 -6.76 -16.55 21.26
CA PHE A 118 -5.37 -16.28 20.88
C PHE A 118 -5.12 -14.82 20.50
N TRP A 119 -6.10 -14.18 19.87
CA TRP A 119 -6.01 -12.79 19.44
C TRP A 119 -6.26 -11.84 20.62
N ILE A 120 -7.29 -12.12 21.43
CA ILE A 120 -7.62 -11.34 22.63
C ILE A 120 -6.44 -11.36 23.61
N ASN A 121 -5.82 -12.53 23.83
CA ASN A 121 -4.62 -12.67 24.67
C ASN A 121 -3.41 -11.90 24.14
N LYS A 122 -3.39 -11.52 22.85
CA LYS A 122 -2.38 -10.65 22.23
C LYS A 122 -2.81 -9.17 22.16
N GLY A 123 -3.87 -8.80 22.87
CA GLY A 123 -4.35 -7.42 23.01
C GLY A 123 -5.18 -6.93 21.82
N TRP A 124 -5.86 -7.82 21.10
CA TRP A 124 -6.76 -7.45 20.02
C TRP A 124 -8.22 -7.41 20.47
N ASN A 125 -8.98 -6.43 19.99
CA ASN A 125 -10.42 -6.58 19.84
C ASN A 125 -10.69 -7.58 18.71
N VAL A 126 -11.65 -8.47 18.92
CA VAL A 126 -12.02 -9.49 17.94
C VAL A 126 -13.52 -9.39 17.67
N GLY A 127 -13.89 -9.20 16.41
CA GLY A 127 -15.29 -9.05 16.02
C GLY A 127 -15.65 -9.84 14.76
N ILE A 128 -16.93 -10.18 14.63
CA ILE A 128 -17.53 -10.68 13.39
C ILE A 128 -18.54 -9.66 12.89
N LEU A 129 -18.44 -9.30 11.61
CA LEU A 129 -19.35 -8.41 10.92
C LEU A 129 -20.31 -9.25 10.07
N TYR A 130 -21.51 -9.45 10.58
CA TYR A 130 -22.47 -10.41 10.03
C TYR A 130 -23.35 -9.82 8.93
N TRP A 131 -23.64 -10.65 7.93
CA TRP A 131 -24.60 -10.36 6.86
C TRP A 131 -25.36 -11.63 6.40
N ASN A 132 -25.36 -12.65 7.25
CA ASN A 132 -25.61 -14.05 6.89
C ASN A 132 -27.01 -14.26 6.34
N GLN A 133 -28.00 -13.55 6.91
CA GLN A 133 -29.38 -13.64 6.45
C GLN A 133 -29.57 -13.04 5.05
N PHE A 134 -28.79 -12.02 4.67
CA PHE A 134 -28.73 -11.52 3.29
C PHE A 134 -28.01 -12.52 2.38
N ALA A 135 -26.94 -13.13 2.89
CA ALA A 135 -26.16 -14.12 2.16
C ALA A 135 -26.99 -15.38 1.85
N ASN A 136 -27.91 -15.79 2.72
CA ASN A 136 -28.64 -17.06 2.64
C ASN A 136 -29.63 -17.14 1.46
N GLU A 137 -29.07 -17.35 0.27
CA GLU A 137 -29.73 -17.43 -1.01
C GLU A 137 -29.57 -18.81 -1.65
N ARG A 138 -30.58 -19.24 -2.41
CA ARG A 138 -30.50 -20.51 -3.18
C ARG A 138 -29.42 -20.50 -4.27
N GLN A 139 -29.06 -19.32 -4.78
CA GLN A 139 -28.04 -19.17 -5.83
C GLN A 139 -27.03 -18.12 -5.38
N VAL A 140 -25.74 -18.47 -5.45
CA VAL A 140 -24.62 -17.62 -5.03
C VAL A 140 -24.68 -16.22 -5.67
N LYS A 141 -25.03 -16.15 -6.97
CA LYS A 141 -25.15 -14.87 -7.70
C LYS A 141 -26.18 -13.90 -7.12
N ASN A 142 -27.18 -14.38 -6.40
CA ASN A 142 -28.17 -13.53 -5.75
C ASN A 142 -27.60 -12.92 -4.46
N ALA A 143 -26.84 -13.69 -3.68
CA ALA A 143 -26.13 -13.18 -2.51
C ALA A 143 -25.06 -12.19 -2.94
N GLU A 144 -24.28 -12.54 -3.97
CA GLU A 144 -23.26 -11.69 -4.57
C GLU A 144 -23.82 -10.36 -5.08
N ALA A 145 -24.99 -10.37 -5.75
CA ALA A 145 -25.60 -9.13 -6.22
C ALA A 145 -25.88 -8.13 -5.08
N LYS A 146 -26.28 -8.60 -3.89
CA LYS A 146 -26.57 -7.75 -2.73
C LYS A 146 -25.32 -7.07 -2.16
N ILE A 147 -24.13 -7.63 -2.40
CA ILE A 147 -22.85 -7.00 -2.01
C ILE A 147 -22.66 -5.71 -2.79
N TRP A 148 -23.00 -5.72 -4.08
CA TRP A 148 -22.67 -4.66 -5.03
C TRP A 148 -23.85 -3.75 -5.40
N THR A 149 -25.09 -4.16 -5.15
CA THR A 149 -26.28 -3.38 -5.47
C THR A 149 -27.51 -3.76 -4.63
N ALA A 150 -28.29 -2.77 -4.23
CA ALA A 150 -29.59 -3.00 -3.60
C ALA A 150 -30.69 -3.37 -4.62
N THR A 151 -30.49 -3.06 -5.90
CA THR A 151 -31.51 -3.17 -6.97
C THR A 151 -31.33 -4.41 -7.85
N GLY A 152 -30.51 -5.36 -7.41
CA GLY A 152 -30.36 -6.66 -8.08
C GLY A 152 -31.67 -7.44 -8.19
N LYS A 153 -31.68 -8.53 -8.97
CA LYS A 153 -32.90 -9.33 -9.26
C LYS A 153 -33.69 -9.76 -8.01
N LYS A 154 -33.00 -9.96 -6.88
CA LYS A 154 -33.61 -10.38 -5.61
C LYS A 154 -33.67 -9.27 -4.56
N ARG A 155 -33.31 -8.04 -4.94
CA ARG A 155 -33.20 -6.88 -4.04
C ARG A 155 -32.45 -7.25 -2.75
N MET A 156 -32.72 -6.53 -1.67
CA MET A 156 -32.16 -6.76 -0.34
C MET A 156 -33.00 -7.73 0.51
N ARG A 157 -33.69 -8.69 -0.10
CA ARG A 157 -34.41 -9.71 0.68
C ARG A 157 -33.47 -10.51 1.58
N TRP A 158 -33.95 -11.04 2.69
CA TRP A 158 -33.20 -11.88 3.61
C TRP A 158 -34.02 -13.12 3.97
N ARG A 159 -33.41 -14.09 4.64
CA ARG A 159 -34.05 -15.37 4.96
C ARG A 159 -34.11 -15.59 6.47
N ASP A 160 -35.31 -15.83 6.98
CA ASP A 160 -35.56 -16.10 8.40
C ASP A 160 -35.29 -17.56 8.80
N VAL A 161 -35.36 -17.86 10.10
CA VAL A 161 -35.18 -19.21 10.69
C VAL A 161 -36.19 -20.24 10.18
N ALA A 162 -37.41 -19.82 9.84
CA ALA A 162 -38.42 -20.68 9.25
C ALA A 162 -38.12 -20.99 7.77
N GLY A 163 -37.10 -20.33 7.21
CA GLY A 163 -36.64 -20.51 5.85
C GLY A 163 -37.42 -19.70 4.83
N ASN A 164 -38.27 -18.75 5.27
CA ASN A 164 -39.02 -17.86 4.42
C ASN A 164 -38.15 -16.66 4.00
N TYR A 165 -38.43 -16.13 2.81
CA TYR A 165 -37.79 -14.90 2.35
C TYR A 165 -38.64 -13.71 2.78
N GLN A 166 -37.99 -12.73 3.41
CA GLN A 166 -38.56 -11.45 3.81
C GLN A 166 -37.88 -10.34 3.01
N ASP A 167 -38.62 -9.33 2.60
CA ASP A 167 -38.02 -8.17 1.91
C ASP A 167 -37.52 -7.14 2.95
N PHE A 168 -36.39 -6.51 2.65
CA PHE A 168 -35.88 -5.36 3.40
C PHE A 168 -35.80 -4.19 2.42
N ASP A 169 -36.62 -3.17 2.65
CA ASP A 169 -36.70 -2.03 1.75
C ASP A 169 -35.61 -1.01 2.09
N THR A 170 -34.60 -0.96 1.23
CA THR A 170 -33.45 -0.06 1.36
C THR A 170 -32.83 0.16 -0.01
N ASP A 171 -32.24 1.34 -0.20
CA ASP A 171 -31.43 1.67 -1.37
C ASP A 171 -29.95 1.30 -1.17
N LEU A 172 -29.55 0.92 0.06
CA LEU A 172 -28.19 0.55 0.39
C LEU A 172 -27.92 -0.95 0.12
N ASN A 173 -26.80 -1.23 -0.52
CA ASN A 173 -26.28 -2.58 -0.67
C ASN A 173 -25.64 -3.08 0.65
N VAL A 174 -25.30 -4.37 0.72
CA VAL A 174 -24.70 -4.98 1.92
C VAL A 174 -23.41 -4.27 2.32
N SER A 175 -22.53 -3.97 1.36
CA SER A 175 -21.25 -3.32 1.67
C SER A 175 -21.46 -1.92 2.27
N GLU A 176 -22.42 -1.15 1.78
CA GLU A 176 -22.77 0.16 2.36
C GLU A 176 -23.38 0.03 3.76
N LEU A 177 -24.33 -0.89 3.96
CA LEU A 177 -24.93 -1.15 5.27
C LEU A 177 -23.88 -1.51 6.32
N LEU A 178 -22.95 -2.41 5.97
CA LEU A 178 -21.91 -2.86 6.88
C LEU A 178 -20.81 -1.81 7.09
N SER A 179 -20.48 -1.02 6.07
CA SER A 179 -19.54 0.11 6.23
C SER A 179 -20.10 1.14 7.19
N ASN A 180 -21.37 1.53 7.03
CA ASN A 180 -22.05 2.44 7.95
C ASN A 180 -22.11 1.87 9.37
N ASN A 181 -22.39 0.57 9.51
CA ASN A 181 -22.39 -0.09 10.81
C ASN A 181 -21.00 -0.06 11.48
N LEU A 182 -19.91 -0.32 10.74
CA LEU A 182 -18.55 -0.22 11.26
C LEU A 182 -18.19 1.21 11.67
N VAL A 183 -18.48 2.20 10.82
CA VAL A 183 -18.21 3.61 11.10
C VAL A 183 -18.86 4.06 12.40
N ASN A 184 -20.13 3.70 12.62
CA ASN A 184 -20.84 4.07 13.83
C ASN A 184 -20.22 3.41 15.08
N ASN A 185 -19.86 2.13 14.98
CA ASN A 185 -19.35 1.34 16.12
C ASN A 185 -17.84 1.47 16.36
N LEU A 186 -17.11 2.10 15.44
CA LEU A 186 -15.67 2.39 15.55
C LEU A 186 -15.39 3.90 15.49
N SER A 187 -16.40 4.73 15.78
CA SER A 187 -16.28 6.19 15.70
C SER A 187 -15.19 6.78 16.63
N ASN A 188 -14.91 6.11 17.76
CA ASN A 188 -13.86 6.47 18.70
C ASN A 188 -12.60 5.59 18.57
N PHE A 189 -12.45 4.82 17.49
CA PHE A 189 -11.31 3.94 17.29
C PHE A 189 -10.00 4.73 17.22
N ASP A 190 -9.07 4.38 18.10
CA ASP A 190 -7.76 5.01 18.25
C ASP A 190 -6.62 3.97 18.22
N GLY A 191 -6.96 2.70 17.97
CA GLY A 191 -6.05 1.58 17.95
C GLY A 191 -4.97 1.72 16.90
N SER A 192 -3.82 1.08 17.15
CA SER A 192 -2.65 1.14 16.27
C SER A 192 -2.75 0.29 15.01
N HIS A 193 -3.79 -0.53 14.87
CA HIS A 193 -3.93 -1.45 13.75
C HIS A 193 -5.36 -1.93 13.56
N LEU A 194 -5.84 -1.94 12.32
CA LEU A 194 -7.12 -2.53 11.90
C LEU A 194 -6.89 -3.59 10.82
N ARG A 195 -7.30 -4.82 11.11
CA ARG A 195 -7.22 -5.96 10.18
C ARG A 195 -8.61 -6.46 9.83
N ILE A 196 -8.88 -6.60 8.54
CA ILE A 196 -10.14 -7.17 8.03
C ILE A 196 -9.85 -8.52 7.39
N VAL A 197 -10.63 -9.53 7.74
CA VAL A 197 -10.49 -10.89 7.21
C VAL A 197 -11.79 -11.27 6.53
N GLY A 198 -11.72 -11.58 5.23
CA GLY A 198 -12.85 -12.07 4.46
C GLY A 198 -12.71 -13.55 4.17
N HIS A 199 -13.80 -14.31 4.26
CA HIS A 199 -13.84 -15.70 3.83
C HIS A 199 -14.90 -15.94 2.75
N SER A 200 -14.56 -16.65 1.67
CA SER A 200 -15.49 -16.97 0.58
C SER A 200 -16.12 -15.70 -0.03
N LEU A 201 -17.44 -15.60 -0.15
CA LEU A 201 -18.13 -14.36 -0.55
C LEU A 201 -17.84 -13.19 0.41
N GLY A 202 -17.52 -13.47 1.67
CA GLY A 202 -17.11 -12.47 2.65
C GLY A 202 -15.82 -11.74 2.25
N SER A 203 -14.99 -12.32 1.37
CA SER A 203 -13.83 -11.64 0.79
C SER A 203 -14.23 -10.47 -0.12
N GLN A 204 -15.34 -10.59 -0.85
CA GLN A 204 -15.87 -9.47 -1.64
C GLN A 204 -16.39 -8.36 -0.71
N VAL A 205 -17.09 -8.76 0.36
CA VAL A 205 -17.60 -7.82 1.36
C VAL A 205 -16.43 -7.12 2.06
N ALA A 206 -15.38 -7.83 2.46
CA ALA A 206 -14.19 -7.27 3.07
C ALA A 206 -13.53 -6.20 2.17
N ILE A 207 -13.30 -6.51 0.90
CA ILE A 207 -12.72 -5.57 -0.07
C ILE A 207 -13.64 -4.35 -0.26
N SER A 208 -14.94 -4.58 -0.49
CA SER A 208 -15.90 -3.52 -0.78
C SER A 208 -16.16 -2.61 0.43
N VAL A 209 -16.27 -3.18 1.64
CA VAL A 209 -16.36 -2.41 2.88
C VAL A 209 -15.09 -1.57 3.09
N SER A 210 -13.91 -2.15 2.89
CA SER A 210 -12.65 -1.42 3.02
C SER A 210 -12.54 -0.27 2.03
N LYS A 211 -12.99 -0.48 0.78
CA LYS A 211 -13.04 0.58 -0.23
C LYS A 211 -14.00 1.70 0.15
N ASN A 212 -15.18 1.36 0.67
CA ASN A 212 -16.13 2.36 1.17
C ASN A 212 -15.56 3.16 2.36
N LEU A 213 -14.80 2.53 3.26
CA LEU A 213 -14.12 3.22 4.36
C LEU A 213 -13.02 4.15 3.84
N LEU A 214 -12.23 3.71 2.86
CA LEU A 214 -11.25 4.56 2.16
C LEU A 214 -11.94 5.77 1.52
N ASP A 215 -13.01 5.57 0.74
CA ASP A 215 -13.74 6.67 0.09
C ASP A 215 -14.39 7.62 1.08
N ALA A 216 -14.92 7.10 2.19
CA ALA A 216 -15.42 7.91 3.28
C ALA A 216 -14.31 8.72 3.95
N SER A 217 -13.11 8.15 4.09
CA SER A 217 -11.97 8.84 4.69
C SER A 217 -11.42 9.93 3.77
N LEU A 218 -11.27 9.65 2.48
CA LEU A 218 -10.85 10.62 1.46
C LEU A 218 -11.84 11.79 1.32
N SER A 219 -13.13 11.56 1.62
CA SER A 219 -14.15 12.60 1.67
C SER A 219 -14.26 13.30 3.04
N GLY A 220 -13.35 13.02 3.98
CA GLY A 220 -13.33 13.61 5.32
C GLY A 220 -14.47 13.17 6.24
N ARG A 221 -15.26 12.16 5.85
CA ARG A 221 -16.41 11.68 6.63
C ARG A 221 -16.01 10.76 7.78
N VAL A 222 -14.87 10.09 7.68
CA VAL A 222 -14.37 9.16 8.71
C VAL A 222 -12.86 9.28 8.90
N SER A 223 -12.38 8.88 10.07
CA SER A 223 -10.95 8.87 10.39
C SER A 223 -10.16 7.95 9.44
N PRO A 224 -8.97 8.36 8.95
CA PRO A 224 -8.05 7.48 8.22
C PRO A 224 -7.67 6.22 8.99
N LYS A 225 -7.76 6.22 10.34
CA LYS A 225 -7.54 5.02 11.17
C LYS A 225 -8.55 3.89 10.92
N LEU A 226 -9.67 4.18 10.23
CA LEU A 226 -10.63 3.16 9.82
C LEU A 226 -10.29 2.53 8.46
N ILE A 227 -9.26 3.01 7.77
CA ILE A 227 -8.68 2.30 6.63
C ILE A 227 -7.90 1.11 7.21
N PRO A 228 -8.21 -0.13 6.82
CA PRO A 228 -7.51 -1.29 7.36
C PRO A 228 -6.05 -1.30 6.91
N ASP A 229 -5.12 -1.61 7.80
CA ASP A 229 -3.72 -1.79 7.46
C ASP A 229 -3.49 -3.07 6.66
N ARG A 230 -4.29 -4.11 6.96
CA ARG A 230 -4.14 -5.45 6.36
C ARG A 230 -5.47 -6.13 6.09
N ILE A 231 -5.56 -6.78 4.93
CA ILE A 231 -6.70 -7.58 4.51
C ILE A 231 -6.27 -9.02 4.19
N ALA A 232 -6.89 -9.99 4.86
CA ALA A 232 -6.67 -11.41 4.59
C ALA A 232 -7.87 -12.01 3.84
N LEU A 233 -7.61 -12.60 2.67
CA LEU A 233 -8.62 -13.18 1.78
C LEU A 233 -8.56 -14.70 1.83
N LEU A 234 -9.45 -15.31 2.63
CA LEU A 234 -9.47 -16.74 2.90
C LEU A 234 -10.43 -17.45 1.95
N ASP A 235 -9.89 -18.29 1.07
CA ASP A 235 -10.64 -19.01 0.04
C ASP A 235 -11.62 -18.08 -0.69
N ALA A 236 -11.09 -16.94 -1.17
CA ALA A 236 -11.87 -15.89 -1.81
C ALA A 236 -12.67 -16.44 -2.99
N PHE A 237 -13.95 -16.07 -3.07
CA PHE A 237 -14.85 -16.54 -4.12
C PHE A 237 -15.45 -15.37 -4.90
N SER A 238 -15.42 -15.48 -6.22
CA SER A 238 -16.09 -14.56 -7.17
C SER A 238 -16.81 -15.38 -8.21
N SER A 239 -18.06 -15.06 -8.55
CA SER A 239 -18.79 -15.84 -9.56
C SER A 239 -18.40 -15.41 -10.98
N ASN A 240 -18.41 -16.37 -11.91
CA ASN A 240 -18.05 -16.13 -13.31
C ASN A 240 -19.05 -15.21 -14.04
N GLY A 241 -18.53 -14.49 -15.05
CA GLY A 241 -19.32 -13.78 -16.05
C GLY A 241 -19.78 -12.38 -15.63
N LYS A 242 -19.99 -11.55 -16.67
CA LYS A 242 -20.34 -10.13 -16.59
C LYS A 242 -21.68 -9.90 -15.88
N LYS A 243 -21.74 -8.91 -15.00
CA LYS A 243 -22.95 -8.55 -14.24
C LYS A 243 -23.57 -7.27 -14.77
N LYS A 244 -24.88 -7.27 -15.02
CA LYS A 244 -25.61 -6.06 -15.44
C LYS A 244 -25.48 -4.92 -14.42
N TYR A 245 -25.54 -5.26 -13.14
CA TYR A 245 -25.42 -4.32 -12.02
C TYR A 245 -23.98 -3.81 -11.78
N LEU A 246 -22.99 -4.32 -12.52
CA LEU A 246 -21.61 -3.81 -12.53
C LEU A 246 -21.26 -3.26 -13.92
N ASN A 247 -22.21 -2.65 -14.64
CA ASN A 247 -21.97 -2.11 -15.99
C ASN A 247 -21.35 -3.13 -16.96
N ARG A 248 -21.81 -4.39 -16.87
CA ARG A 248 -21.30 -5.53 -17.64
C ARG A 248 -19.82 -5.84 -17.40
N ARG A 249 -19.29 -5.48 -16.23
CA ARG A 249 -17.99 -5.94 -15.72
C ARG A 249 -18.13 -7.23 -14.93
N TRP A 250 -17.03 -7.93 -14.78
CA TRP A 250 -16.94 -9.10 -13.90
C TRP A 250 -16.65 -8.63 -12.47
N VAL A 251 -17.28 -9.28 -11.48
CA VAL A 251 -16.99 -9.10 -10.05
C VAL A 251 -15.49 -9.18 -9.74
N GLY A 252 -14.76 -10.14 -10.31
CA GLY A 252 -13.31 -10.25 -10.11
C GLY A 252 -12.56 -9.00 -10.60
N GLU A 253 -12.96 -8.41 -11.72
CA GLU A 253 -12.36 -7.15 -12.22
C GLU A 253 -12.59 -6.00 -11.23
N VAL A 254 -13.82 -5.85 -10.74
CA VAL A 254 -14.16 -4.79 -9.77
C VAL A 254 -13.41 -4.97 -8.46
N MET A 255 -13.27 -6.22 -7.98
CA MET A 255 -12.46 -6.52 -6.80
C MET A 255 -11.00 -6.13 -7.00
N ARG A 256 -10.41 -6.40 -8.17
CA ARG A 256 -9.03 -6.03 -8.46
C ARG A 256 -8.84 -4.52 -8.49
N ASP A 257 -9.76 -3.75 -9.07
CA ASP A 257 -9.71 -2.29 -9.00
C ASP A 257 -9.73 -1.80 -7.55
N TYR A 258 -10.59 -2.38 -6.71
CA TYR A 258 -10.71 -1.99 -5.31
C TYR A 258 -9.45 -2.37 -4.52
N VAL A 259 -8.87 -3.54 -4.77
CA VAL A 259 -7.60 -3.97 -4.18
C VAL A 259 -6.46 -3.05 -4.61
N ALA A 260 -6.34 -2.73 -5.89
CA ALA A 260 -5.32 -1.81 -6.40
C ALA A 260 -5.44 -0.43 -5.74
N SER A 261 -6.67 0.09 -5.60
CA SER A 261 -6.94 1.33 -4.90
C SER A 261 -6.52 1.24 -3.43
N LEU A 262 -6.90 0.20 -2.70
CA LEU A 262 -6.52 0.03 -1.30
C LEU A 262 -5.00 -0.11 -1.12
N GLN A 263 -4.33 -0.89 -1.98
CA GLN A 263 -2.87 -1.04 -1.95
C GLN A 263 -2.15 0.29 -2.21
N SER A 264 -2.71 1.16 -3.05
CA SER A 264 -2.15 2.49 -3.30
C SER A 264 -2.18 3.40 -2.06
N PHE A 265 -3.01 3.07 -1.06
CA PHE A 265 -3.08 3.72 0.25
C PHE A 265 -2.39 2.93 1.37
N GLY A 266 -1.53 1.97 1.02
CA GLY A 266 -0.71 1.22 1.98
C GLY A 266 -1.40 0.01 2.62
N VAL A 267 -2.61 -0.36 2.18
CA VAL A 267 -3.29 -1.57 2.67
C VAL A 267 -2.58 -2.81 2.11
N VAL A 268 -2.10 -3.69 2.99
CA VAL A 268 -1.43 -4.92 2.57
C VAL A 268 -2.41 -6.09 2.45
N PHE A 269 -2.20 -6.97 1.48
CA PHE A 269 -3.08 -8.09 1.17
C PHE A 269 -2.36 -9.43 1.20
N GLU A 270 -2.99 -10.40 1.83
CA GLU A 270 -2.64 -11.82 1.77
C GLU A 270 -3.85 -12.64 1.32
N SER A 271 -3.60 -13.76 0.65
CA SER A 271 -4.67 -14.66 0.26
C SER A 271 -4.29 -16.12 0.46
N TYR A 272 -5.26 -16.91 0.91
CA TYR A 272 -5.10 -18.33 1.20
C TYR A 272 -6.06 -19.12 0.36
N ARG A 273 -5.55 -20.08 -0.40
CA ARG A 273 -6.36 -21.10 -1.06
C ARG A 273 -6.20 -22.42 -0.35
N THR A 274 -7.32 -23.00 0.09
CA THR A 274 -7.35 -24.26 0.83
C THR A 274 -8.20 -25.33 0.14
N SER A 275 -9.05 -24.95 -0.81
CA SER A 275 -9.93 -25.88 -1.53
C SER A 275 -10.00 -25.61 -3.03
N ALA A 276 -10.38 -26.64 -3.80
CA ALA A 276 -10.61 -26.49 -5.24
C ALA A 276 -11.95 -25.81 -5.58
N THR A 277 -12.76 -25.50 -4.57
CA THR A 277 -14.05 -24.80 -4.71
C THR A 277 -13.87 -23.41 -5.35
N THR A 278 -12.68 -22.82 -5.18
CA THR A 278 -12.28 -21.50 -5.68
C THR A 278 -11.36 -21.58 -6.92
N SER A 279 -11.05 -22.79 -7.43
CA SER A 279 -10.05 -22.99 -8.51
C SER A 279 -10.55 -23.80 -9.70
N THR A 280 -11.86 -23.97 -9.83
CA THR A 280 -12.45 -24.58 -11.04
C THR A 280 -13.32 -23.56 -11.76
N ILE A 281 -13.00 -23.28 -13.03
CA ILE A 281 -13.78 -22.43 -13.95
C ILE A 281 -15.27 -22.83 -14.05
N PHE A 282 -15.61 -24.05 -13.63
CA PHE A 282 -16.98 -24.55 -13.58
C PHE A 282 -17.79 -24.07 -12.37
N VAL A 283 -17.15 -23.54 -11.33
CA VAL A 283 -17.79 -23.11 -10.07
C VAL A 283 -17.67 -21.59 -9.84
N GLY A 284 -16.51 -20.98 -10.15
CA GLY A 284 -16.26 -19.55 -9.96
C GLY A 284 -15.03 -19.06 -10.72
N ASP A 285 -14.69 -17.78 -10.54
CA ASP A 285 -13.43 -17.20 -10.99
C ASP A 285 -12.28 -17.90 -10.24
N GLU A 286 -11.22 -18.30 -10.94
CA GLU A 286 -10.02 -18.85 -10.31
C GLU A 286 -9.28 -17.80 -9.45
N ASN A 287 -9.68 -16.52 -9.56
CA ASN A 287 -9.12 -15.38 -8.86
C ASN A 287 -7.61 -15.24 -9.08
N LYS A 288 -7.09 -15.75 -10.20
CA LYS A 288 -5.64 -15.81 -10.45
C LYS A 288 -5.00 -14.43 -10.41
N GLU A 289 -5.54 -13.48 -11.18
CA GLU A 289 -5.04 -12.09 -11.18
C GLU A 289 -5.18 -11.43 -9.81
N LEU A 290 -6.22 -11.77 -9.04
CA LEU A 290 -6.39 -11.25 -7.68
C LEU A 290 -5.32 -11.85 -6.75
N ASN A 291 -5.07 -13.15 -6.82
CA ASN A 291 -4.03 -13.83 -6.05
C ASN A 291 -2.64 -13.26 -6.37
N ASP A 292 -2.39 -12.94 -7.65
CA ASP A 292 -1.16 -12.30 -8.12
C ASP A 292 -0.94 -10.90 -7.49
N MET A 293 -1.99 -10.23 -7.02
CA MET A 293 -1.87 -8.95 -6.30
C MET A 293 -1.57 -9.12 -4.80
N THR A 294 -1.59 -10.34 -4.26
CA THR A 294 -1.48 -10.61 -2.80
C THR A 294 -0.27 -11.46 -2.43
N ALA A 295 0.08 -11.49 -1.14
CA ALA A 295 0.91 -12.55 -0.60
C ALA A 295 0.13 -13.88 -0.58
N PHE A 296 0.22 -14.64 -1.68
CA PHE A 296 -0.60 -15.82 -1.92
C PHE A 296 -0.04 -17.11 -1.31
N VAL A 297 -0.91 -17.89 -0.66
CA VAL A 297 -0.62 -19.17 -0.01
C VAL A 297 -1.52 -20.27 -0.54
N GLU A 298 -0.93 -21.33 -1.08
CA GLU A 298 -1.61 -22.59 -1.40
C GLU A 298 -1.45 -23.59 -0.25
N MET A 299 -2.56 -23.99 0.37
CA MET A 299 -2.61 -25.00 1.43
C MET A 299 -3.26 -26.29 0.93
N LYS A 300 -2.70 -27.44 1.31
CA LYS A 300 -3.14 -28.76 0.81
C LYS A 300 -4.25 -29.38 1.64
N ASN A 301 -4.15 -29.27 2.97
CA ASN A 301 -5.09 -29.84 3.95
C ASN A 301 -5.39 -31.32 3.69
N ASP A 302 -4.36 -32.14 3.56
CA ASP A 302 -4.41 -33.59 3.28
C ASP A 302 -4.94 -34.42 4.46
N TYR A 303 -5.14 -33.81 5.64
CA TYR A 303 -5.93 -34.41 6.72
C TYR A 303 -7.43 -34.54 6.40
N PHE A 304 -7.90 -33.90 5.33
CA PHE A 304 -9.20 -34.16 4.73
C PHE A 304 -9.06 -34.96 3.43
N GLY A 305 -10.10 -35.73 3.10
CA GLY A 305 -10.12 -36.46 1.82
C GLY A 305 -9.99 -35.50 0.63
N PRO A 306 -9.44 -35.95 -0.51
CA PRO A 306 -9.23 -35.10 -1.68
C PRO A 306 -10.52 -34.52 -2.26
N LEU A 307 -11.67 -35.18 -2.04
CA LEU A 307 -13.00 -34.74 -2.48
C LEU A 307 -13.79 -33.99 -1.40
N ASP A 308 -13.24 -33.78 -0.20
CA ASP A 308 -13.88 -33.05 0.90
C ASP A 308 -13.78 -31.52 0.69
N PHE A 309 -14.15 -31.03 -0.50
CA PHE A 309 -14.01 -29.62 -0.89
C PHE A 309 -14.64 -28.66 0.12
N ARG A 310 -15.83 -28.99 0.65
CA ARG A 310 -16.51 -28.18 1.68
C ARG A 310 -15.72 -28.08 2.99
N LYS A 311 -15.14 -29.18 3.48
CA LYS A 311 -14.36 -29.16 4.73
C LYS A 311 -13.05 -28.40 4.54
N LYS A 312 -12.39 -28.61 3.40
CA LYS A 312 -11.20 -27.86 3.01
C LYS A 312 -11.47 -26.36 2.89
N HIS A 313 -12.62 -25.98 2.33
CA HIS A 313 -13.06 -24.59 2.20
C HIS A 313 -13.27 -23.94 3.57
N LEU A 314 -14.05 -24.61 4.43
CA LEU A 314 -14.29 -24.16 5.80
C LEU A 314 -13.04 -24.26 6.71
N ALA A 315 -11.92 -24.81 6.21
CA ALA A 315 -10.66 -24.86 6.93
C ALA A 315 -9.90 -23.53 6.97
N ALA A 316 -10.05 -22.71 5.93
CA ALA A 316 -9.26 -21.50 5.77
C ALA A 316 -9.36 -20.54 6.98
N PRO A 317 -10.57 -20.23 7.51
CA PRO A 317 -10.70 -19.32 8.66
C PRO A 317 -9.95 -19.81 9.90
N TRP A 318 -10.23 -21.02 10.36
CA TRP A 318 -9.63 -21.49 11.60
C TRP A 318 -8.14 -21.79 11.48
N ARG A 319 -7.64 -22.18 10.30
CA ARG A 319 -6.19 -22.29 10.05
C ARG A 319 -5.50 -20.94 10.15
N TYR A 320 -6.07 -19.91 9.51
CA TYR A 320 -5.54 -18.56 9.58
C TYR A 320 -5.55 -18.01 11.01
N PHE A 321 -6.70 -18.08 11.69
CA PHE A 321 -6.82 -17.52 13.05
C PHE A 321 -5.95 -18.25 14.06
N TRP A 322 -5.72 -19.56 13.91
CA TRP A 322 -4.81 -20.30 14.79
C TRP A 322 -3.34 -19.93 14.57
N SER A 323 -2.96 -19.57 13.33
CA SER A 323 -1.57 -19.26 12.99
C SER A 323 -0.99 -18.04 13.73
N ILE A 324 -1.83 -17.21 14.36
CA ILE A 324 -1.37 -16.07 15.17
C ILE A 324 -0.56 -16.49 16.40
N ASP A 325 -0.81 -17.71 16.91
CA ASP A 325 -0.19 -18.20 18.15
C ASP A 325 1.17 -18.87 17.91
N TYR A 326 1.60 -18.98 16.66
CA TYR A 326 2.85 -19.59 16.27
C TYR A 326 3.78 -18.59 15.57
N PRO A 327 5.10 -18.82 15.58
CA PRO A 327 6.01 -18.09 14.70
C PRO A 327 5.56 -18.19 13.24
N ALA A 328 5.90 -17.17 12.44
CA ALA A 328 5.62 -17.19 11.02
C ALA A 328 6.31 -18.41 10.36
N PRO A 329 5.61 -19.17 9.51
CA PRO A 329 6.08 -20.45 9.00
C PRO A 329 7.28 -20.29 8.07
N GLU A 330 8.16 -21.27 8.04
CA GLU A 330 9.36 -21.23 7.21
C GLU A 330 9.05 -21.45 5.72
N ILE A 331 9.87 -20.86 4.87
CA ILE A 331 9.96 -21.20 3.45
C ILE A 331 11.26 -21.96 3.23
N GLU A 332 11.17 -23.15 2.62
CA GLU A 332 12.32 -23.94 2.22
C GLU A 332 13.32 -23.08 1.43
N GLN A 333 14.57 -23.06 1.90
CA GLN A 333 15.68 -22.31 1.30
C GLN A 333 15.49 -20.78 1.26
N ALA A 334 14.69 -20.20 2.17
CA ALA A 334 14.58 -18.75 2.34
C ALA A 334 14.83 -18.32 3.79
N GLU A 335 15.41 -17.13 3.96
CA GLU A 335 15.67 -16.53 5.27
C GLU A 335 14.43 -15.85 5.89
N LEU A 336 13.48 -15.43 5.05
CA LEU A 336 12.28 -14.73 5.47
C LEU A 336 11.05 -15.65 5.44
N PRO A 337 10.11 -15.53 6.40
CA PRO A 337 9.02 -16.47 6.56
C PRO A 337 7.93 -16.33 5.50
N ALA A 338 7.04 -17.32 5.44
CA ALA A 338 5.82 -17.35 4.63
C ALA A 338 4.66 -16.61 5.33
N PRO A 339 3.59 -16.28 4.60
CA PRO A 339 2.45 -15.57 5.17
C PRO A 339 1.70 -16.41 6.21
N SER A 340 1.44 -15.79 7.35
CA SER A 340 0.56 -16.26 8.43
C SER A 340 -0.05 -15.05 9.14
N ALA A 341 -1.05 -15.26 9.99
CA ALA A 341 -1.59 -14.19 10.82
C ALA A 341 -0.52 -13.53 11.71
N SER A 342 0.52 -14.29 12.13
CA SER A 342 1.66 -13.80 12.92
C SER A 342 2.78 -13.13 12.11
N THR A 343 2.75 -13.24 10.78
CA THR A 343 3.73 -12.59 9.90
C THR A 343 3.57 -11.07 9.95
N SER A 344 4.67 -10.32 9.95
CA SER A 344 4.62 -8.85 9.98
C SER A 344 4.03 -8.28 8.68
N ASP A 345 3.38 -7.11 8.77
CA ASP A 345 2.74 -6.50 7.61
C ASP A 345 3.78 -6.07 6.56
N LEU A 346 4.95 -5.60 6.99
CA LEU A 346 6.09 -5.35 6.11
C LEU A 346 6.50 -6.61 5.31
N ARG A 347 6.45 -7.79 5.94
CA ARG A 347 6.77 -9.04 5.24
C ARG A 347 5.66 -9.42 4.26
N ILE A 348 4.39 -9.22 4.61
CA ILE A 348 3.28 -9.40 3.67
C ILE A 348 3.40 -8.44 2.49
N GLU A 349 3.74 -7.18 2.74
CA GLU A 349 4.01 -6.17 1.71
C GLU A 349 5.17 -6.58 0.78
N GLN A 350 6.23 -7.18 1.31
CA GLN A 350 7.32 -7.70 0.46
C GLN A 350 6.89 -8.89 -0.41
N MET A 351 5.87 -9.63 0.00
CA MET A 351 5.38 -10.81 -0.71
C MET A 351 4.24 -10.47 -1.67
N GLN A 352 3.47 -9.41 -1.41
CA GLN A 352 2.47 -8.89 -2.35
C GLN A 352 3.21 -8.19 -3.52
N SER A 353 3.05 -8.73 -4.73
CA SER A 353 3.59 -8.10 -5.94
C SER A 353 2.94 -8.75 -7.16
N ASN A 354 2.57 -7.95 -8.16
CA ASN A 354 1.80 -8.30 -9.36
C ASN A 354 2.40 -9.40 -10.26
N ASN A 355 3.43 -10.13 -9.82
CA ASN A 355 4.19 -11.12 -10.59
C ASN A 355 4.37 -12.48 -9.86
N MET A 356 3.58 -12.79 -8.82
CA MET A 356 3.66 -14.05 -8.05
C MET A 356 5.02 -14.34 -7.38
N THR A 357 5.90 -13.35 -7.24
CA THR A 357 7.24 -13.56 -6.64
C THR A 357 7.18 -13.91 -5.15
N GLY A 358 6.04 -13.71 -4.49
CA GLY A 358 5.77 -14.12 -3.11
C GLY A 358 4.86 -15.35 -2.94
N SER A 359 4.41 -16.02 -4.01
CA SER A 359 3.45 -17.12 -3.87
C SER A 359 4.11 -18.40 -3.33
N VAL A 360 3.52 -18.96 -2.27
CA VAL A 360 4.05 -20.15 -1.59
C VAL A 360 3.05 -21.30 -1.59
N VAL A 361 3.57 -22.52 -1.57
CA VAL A 361 2.80 -23.77 -1.53
C VAL A 361 3.26 -24.60 -0.34
N GLN A 362 2.28 -25.09 0.43
CA GLN A 362 2.53 -25.91 1.60
C GLN A 362 3.23 -27.23 1.21
N ILE A 363 4.33 -27.54 1.91
CA ILE A 363 5.11 -28.77 1.73
C ILE A 363 5.02 -29.69 2.93
N ASP A 364 4.97 -29.14 4.15
CA ASP A 364 4.79 -29.86 5.41
C ASP A 364 3.59 -29.29 6.21
N GLY A 365 3.11 -30.01 7.21
CA GLY A 365 1.92 -29.64 8.01
C GLY A 365 0.57 -29.91 7.32
N ALA A 366 0.59 -30.54 6.13
CA ALA A 366 -0.62 -30.83 5.38
C ALA A 366 -1.48 -31.95 6.00
N THR A 367 -0.91 -32.83 6.82
CA THR A 367 -1.58 -33.97 7.46
C THR A 367 -1.99 -33.71 8.92
N THR A 368 -1.68 -32.53 9.44
CA THR A 368 -2.01 -32.08 10.79
C THR A 368 -2.98 -30.90 10.71
N LYS A 369 -3.90 -30.77 11.68
CA LYS A 369 -4.82 -29.63 11.74
C LYS A 369 -4.14 -28.37 12.26
N SER A 370 -3.17 -28.53 13.17
CA SER A 370 -2.38 -27.42 13.71
C SER A 370 -1.51 -26.79 12.62
N PRO A 371 -1.33 -25.46 12.62
CA PRO A 371 -0.37 -24.80 11.72
C PRO A 371 1.08 -24.81 12.25
N PHE A 372 1.35 -25.38 13.43
CA PHE A 372 2.68 -25.37 14.07
C PHE A 372 3.79 -25.95 13.18
N ASP A 373 3.49 -27.00 12.43
CA ASP A 373 4.42 -27.72 11.56
C ASP A 373 4.27 -27.34 10.07
N ASP A 374 3.58 -26.23 9.79
CA ASP A 374 3.47 -25.72 8.44
C ASP A 374 4.82 -25.24 7.92
N ARG A 375 5.24 -25.82 6.80
CA ARG A 375 6.33 -25.29 5.99
C ARG A 375 5.87 -25.12 4.57
N TYR A 376 6.48 -24.14 3.92
CA TYR A 376 6.17 -23.79 2.56
C TYR A 376 7.40 -23.88 1.66
N ARG A 377 7.16 -23.89 0.36
CA ARG A 377 8.17 -23.55 -0.65
C ARG A 377 7.56 -22.55 -1.61
N TYR A 378 8.37 -21.82 -2.35
CA TYR A 378 7.85 -21.04 -3.46
C TYR A 378 7.22 -21.95 -4.54
N SER A 379 6.11 -21.51 -5.13
CA SER A 379 5.35 -22.30 -6.11
C SER A 379 6.18 -22.71 -7.35
N SER A 380 5.87 -23.87 -7.96
CA SER A 380 6.72 -24.55 -8.97
C SER A 380 6.88 -23.86 -10.33
N ARG A 381 6.31 -22.66 -10.55
CA ARG A 381 6.86 -21.74 -11.58
C ARG A 381 8.32 -21.34 -11.29
N LEU A 382 8.83 -21.64 -10.08
CA LEU A 382 10.23 -21.49 -9.66
C LEU A 382 11.02 -22.82 -9.55
N ALA A 383 10.37 -23.99 -9.51
CA ALA A 383 11.06 -25.28 -9.29
C ALA A 383 11.96 -25.72 -10.46
N ASN A 384 11.66 -25.29 -11.69
CA ASN A 384 12.54 -25.47 -12.86
C ASN A 384 13.69 -24.45 -12.93
N LYS A 385 13.66 -23.38 -12.11
CA LYS A 385 14.79 -22.45 -11.93
C LYS A 385 15.76 -22.95 -10.85
N ASN A 386 15.27 -23.57 -9.78
CA ASN A 386 16.13 -23.97 -8.65
C ASN A 386 16.89 -25.30 -8.86
N LYS A 387 16.47 -26.19 -9.77
CA LYS A 387 17.18 -27.46 -10.05
C LYS A 387 18.54 -27.30 -10.76
N LYS A 388 18.86 -26.14 -11.33
CA LYS A 388 20.20 -25.87 -11.91
C LYS A 388 21.24 -25.39 -10.89
N HIS A 389 20.86 -25.15 -9.64
CA HIS A 389 21.75 -24.59 -8.62
C HIS A 389 22.22 -25.58 -7.54
N ALA A 390 21.79 -26.85 -7.59
CA ALA A 390 22.05 -27.81 -6.50
C ALA A 390 23.37 -28.59 -6.60
N ASN A 391 24.19 -28.44 -7.65
CA ASN A 391 25.43 -29.19 -7.81
C ASN A 391 26.64 -28.27 -8.09
N ASN A 392 27.19 -27.62 -7.06
CA ASN A 392 28.63 -27.68 -6.79
C ASN A 392 28.98 -27.01 -5.43
N PRO A 393 29.92 -27.57 -4.65
CA PRO A 393 30.18 -27.18 -3.28
C PRO A 393 31.24 -26.08 -3.16
N LEU A 394 30.99 -25.19 -2.20
CA LEU A 394 31.93 -24.36 -1.40
C LEU A 394 32.79 -23.28 -2.08
N GLU A 395 32.65 -22.09 -1.47
CA GLU A 395 33.54 -20.92 -1.40
C GLU A 395 33.72 -20.01 -2.64
N GLY A 396 33.34 -18.73 -2.46
CA GLY A 396 33.96 -17.60 -3.18
C GLY A 396 33.13 -16.93 -4.30
N SER A 397 32.57 -15.76 -3.98
CA SER A 397 32.37 -14.59 -4.86
C SER A 397 31.75 -14.75 -6.27
N TYR A 398 30.50 -14.26 -6.40
CA TYR A 398 29.89 -13.52 -7.53
C TYR A 398 30.36 -13.82 -8.98
N GLN A 399 29.47 -14.35 -9.83
CA GLN A 399 28.67 -13.58 -10.82
C GLN A 399 27.94 -14.52 -11.81
N LEU A 400 26.62 -14.30 -12.00
CA LEU A 400 25.83 -14.79 -13.16
C LEU A 400 24.95 -13.63 -13.69
N SER A 401 24.71 -13.62 -15.00
CA SER A 401 24.48 -12.43 -15.85
C SER A 401 23.03 -11.91 -15.98
N THR A 402 22.81 -10.73 -15.42
CA THR A 402 22.21 -9.47 -15.91
C THR A 402 20.94 -9.34 -16.79
N GLN A 403 20.37 -10.32 -17.50
CA GLN A 403 19.29 -9.97 -18.47
C GLN A 403 17.88 -10.54 -18.19
N GLU A 404 17.74 -11.63 -17.43
CA GLU A 404 16.43 -12.30 -17.24
C GLU A 404 15.89 -12.28 -15.79
N GLN A 405 16.48 -11.45 -14.93
CA GLN A 405 16.05 -11.23 -13.53
C GLN A 405 15.36 -9.87 -13.28
N ARG A 406 15.15 -9.03 -14.31
CA ARG A 406 14.50 -7.72 -14.18
C ARG A 406 13.07 -7.74 -14.74
N ALA A 407 12.12 -8.27 -13.99
CA ALA A 407 10.84 -7.57 -13.94
C ALA A 407 11.14 -6.31 -13.13
N ALA A 408 11.29 -5.18 -13.83
CA ALA A 408 11.78 -3.96 -13.21
C ALA A 408 10.73 -3.43 -12.25
N ASP A 409 11.20 -3.05 -11.07
CA ASP A 409 10.37 -2.35 -10.13
C ASP A 409 10.23 -0.89 -10.56
N ASN A 410 9.02 -0.50 -10.96
CA ASN A 410 8.76 0.84 -11.49
C ASN A 410 9.02 1.95 -10.46
N ASN A 411 8.95 1.62 -9.17
CA ASN A 411 9.08 2.57 -8.06
C ASN A 411 10.38 2.36 -7.26
N TRP A 412 11.39 1.69 -7.84
CA TRP A 412 12.67 1.46 -7.14
C TRP A 412 13.31 2.77 -6.67
N GLY A 413 13.21 3.84 -7.47
CA GLY A 413 13.72 5.16 -7.15
C GLY A 413 13.08 5.70 -5.87
N LEU A 414 11.75 5.69 -5.82
CA LEU A 414 10.96 6.12 -4.65
C LEU A 414 11.30 5.33 -3.38
N ARG A 415 11.39 3.99 -3.48
CA ARG A 415 11.72 3.16 -2.31
C ARG A 415 13.15 3.33 -1.84
N LYS A 416 14.12 3.40 -2.76
CA LYS A 416 15.53 3.53 -2.39
C LYS A 416 15.86 4.89 -1.79
N THR A 417 15.05 5.91 -2.06
CA THR A 417 15.14 7.23 -1.41
C THR A 417 14.19 7.38 -0.23
N ARG A 418 13.54 6.29 0.22
CA ARG A 418 12.57 6.30 1.31
C ARG A 418 11.46 7.34 1.16
N MET A 419 11.03 7.58 -0.08
CA MET A 419 9.97 8.52 -0.41
C MET A 419 8.61 8.02 0.10
N LEU A 420 8.37 6.71 0.03
CA LEU A 420 7.12 6.11 0.51
C LEU A 420 7.00 6.21 2.03
N GLU A 421 8.12 6.06 2.75
CA GLU A 421 8.21 6.28 4.19
C GLU A 421 8.00 7.77 4.54
N ALA A 422 8.54 8.69 3.74
CA ALA A 422 8.27 10.12 3.89
C ALA A 422 6.77 10.45 3.71
N TRP A 423 6.07 9.78 2.79
CA TRP A 423 4.62 9.91 2.65
C TRP A 423 3.88 9.41 3.89
N GLN A 424 4.32 8.30 4.49
CA GLN A 424 3.74 7.81 5.76
C GLN A 424 3.93 8.84 6.90
N ILE A 425 5.09 9.49 6.98
CA ILE A 425 5.37 10.56 7.95
C ILE A 425 4.40 11.74 7.73
N LEU A 426 4.20 12.18 6.48
CA LEU A 426 3.25 13.25 6.14
C LEU A 426 1.81 12.87 6.45
N HIS A 427 1.39 11.65 6.09
CA HIS A 427 0.05 11.14 6.40
C HIS A 427 -0.22 11.07 7.91
N SER A 428 0.79 10.76 8.73
CA SER A 428 0.65 10.78 10.20
C SER A 428 0.33 12.17 10.76
N LYS A 429 0.60 13.22 9.97
CA LYS A 429 0.26 14.63 10.25
C LYS A 429 -0.93 15.13 9.45
N ASN A 430 -1.63 14.26 8.72
CA ASN A 430 -2.75 14.61 7.85
C ASN A 430 -2.37 15.62 6.74
N ILE A 431 -1.18 15.46 6.17
CA ILE A 431 -0.68 16.25 5.04
C ILE A 431 -0.51 15.30 3.85
N LEU A 432 -1.04 15.67 2.67
CA LEU A 432 -0.84 14.86 1.47
C LEU A 432 0.55 15.14 0.84
N PRO A 433 1.19 14.14 0.21
CA PRO A 433 2.54 14.28 -0.35
C PRO A 433 2.73 15.42 -1.38
N GLY A 434 3.26 16.56 -0.92
CA GLY A 434 3.50 17.76 -1.73
C GLY A 434 2.32 18.71 -1.81
N GLU A 435 1.25 18.48 -1.05
CA GLU A 435 0.07 19.34 -1.04
C GLU A 435 0.42 20.79 -0.69
N GLY A 436 -0.21 21.72 -1.42
CA GLY A 436 -0.02 23.15 -1.24
C GLY A 436 1.29 23.70 -1.83
N VAL A 437 2.15 22.86 -2.40
CA VAL A 437 3.43 23.27 -2.99
C VAL A 437 3.30 23.45 -4.51
N VAL A 438 3.89 24.54 -5.02
CA VAL A 438 3.96 24.88 -6.45
C VAL A 438 5.38 24.68 -6.97
N ILE A 439 5.52 23.84 -7.99
CA ILE A 439 6.80 23.51 -8.64
C ILE A 439 6.80 24.10 -10.04
N ALA A 440 7.62 25.12 -10.28
CA ALA A 440 7.89 25.62 -11.62
C ALA A 440 8.90 24.69 -12.32
N HIS A 441 8.47 24.07 -13.42
CA HIS A 441 9.30 23.13 -14.17
C HIS A 441 9.80 23.78 -15.46
N THR A 442 11.03 24.30 -15.44
CA THR A 442 11.64 24.96 -16.60
C THR A 442 12.36 23.92 -17.47
N ASP A 443 11.69 23.46 -18.54
CA ASP A 443 12.18 22.37 -19.39
C ASP A 443 11.78 22.55 -20.87
N THR A 444 11.62 21.46 -21.62
CA THR A 444 11.26 21.43 -23.04
C THR A 444 9.76 21.51 -23.33
N GLY A 445 8.97 21.92 -22.33
CA GLY A 445 7.51 21.87 -22.38
C GLY A 445 6.94 20.52 -21.95
N ILE A 446 5.61 20.46 -21.93
CA ILE A 446 4.81 19.31 -21.53
C ILE A 446 3.92 18.87 -22.68
N SER A 447 3.53 17.60 -22.71
CA SER A 447 2.54 17.06 -23.62
C SER A 447 1.44 16.41 -22.80
N GLU A 448 0.22 16.37 -23.36
CA GLU A 448 -0.82 15.52 -22.81
C GLU A 448 -0.28 14.09 -22.65
N HIS A 449 -0.57 13.48 -21.51
CA HIS A 449 -0.24 12.09 -21.24
C HIS A 449 -1.18 11.52 -20.16
N PRO A 450 -1.70 10.28 -20.30
CA PRO A 450 -2.57 9.68 -19.29
C PRO A 450 -2.00 9.66 -17.87
N GLU A 451 -0.68 9.49 -17.72
CA GLU A 451 0.05 9.52 -16.43
C GLU A 451 0.09 10.91 -15.75
N LEU A 452 -0.32 11.98 -16.44
CA LEU A 452 -0.35 13.34 -15.90
C LEU A 452 -1.77 13.92 -15.89
N GLU A 453 -2.63 13.48 -16.81
CA GLU A 453 -3.93 14.12 -17.08
C GLU A 453 -5.10 13.12 -17.29
N GLY A 454 -4.88 11.81 -17.16
CA GLY A 454 -5.88 10.79 -17.47
C GLY A 454 -7.12 10.81 -16.55
N ASN A 455 -8.29 11.12 -17.13
CA ASN A 455 -9.69 10.95 -16.69
C ASN A 455 -9.95 10.28 -15.31
N ASN A 456 -9.53 10.90 -14.20
CA ASN A 456 -10.11 10.82 -12.84
C ASN A 456 -9.19 11.38 -11.73
N PHE A 457 -7.93 11.76 -12.02
CA PHE A 457 -7.08 12.41 -11.03
C PHE A 457 -7.54 13.86 -10.82
N THR A 458 -8.32 14.10 -9.76
CA THR A 458 -8.87 15.41 -9.45
C THR A 458 -8.28 15.93 -8.13
N PRO A 459 -7.67 17.13 -8.11
CA PRO A 459 -7.33 17.96 -9.28
C PRO A 459 -6.11 17.41 -10.06
N SER A 460 -5.98 17.80 -11.34
CA SER A 460 -4.78 17.52 -12.12
C SER A 460 -3.55 18.14 -11.42
N PRO A 461 -2.40 17.42 -11.39
CA PRO A 461 -1.17 18.00 -10.86
C PRO A 461 -0.60 19.09 -11.77
N ILE A 462 -1.02 19.18 -13.04
CA ILE A 462 -0.49 20.16 -14.00
C ILE A 462 -1.34 21.44 -14.00
N ASP A 463 -0.71 22.57 -13.71
CA ASP A 463 -1.32 23.90 -13.82
C ASP A 463 -0.91 24.58 -15.13
N ILE A 464 -1.75 24.37 -16.16
CA ILE A 464 -1.62 25.02 -17.46
C ILE A 464 -1.97 26.51 -17.40
N SER A 465 -2.77 26.96 -16.42
CA SER A 465 -3.23 28.36 -16.36
C SER A 465 -2.10 29.34 -16.03
N SER A 466 -1.09 28.87 -15.29
CA SER A 466 0.11 29.63 -14.91
C SER A 466 1.30 29.36 -15.84
N ALA A 467 1.14 28.50 -16.85
CA ALA A 467 2.21 28.03 -17.70
C ALA A 467 2.75 29.10 -18.67
N LYS A 468 3.94 28.87 -19.24
CA LYS A 468 4.55 29.81 -20.19
C LYS A 468 5.44 29.16 -21.24
N ASP A 469 5.37 29.66 -22.47
CA ASP A 469 6.28 29.33 -23.57
C ASP A 469 7.18 30.53 -23.93
N TYR A 470 8.50 30.32 -23.92
CA TYR A 470 9.52 31.30 -24.32
C TYR A 470 10.30 30.93 -25.59
N VAL A 471 9.92 29.83 -26.25
CA VAL A 471 10.56 29.29 -27.45
C VAL A 471 9.93 29.88 -28.71
N ASP A 472 8.63 29.64 -28.92
CA ASP A 472 7.85 30.07 -30.09
C ASP A 472 6.70 31.02 -29.73
N GLY A 473 6.31 31.08 -28.45
CA GLY A 473 5.45 32.13 -27.91
C GLY A 473 3.98 32.03 -28.30
N ASP A 474 3.51 30.83 -28.64
CA ASP A 474 2.10 30.53 -28.93
C ASP A 474 1.19 30.48 -27.68
N GLY A 475 1.79 30.56 -26.48
CA GLY A 475 1.10 30.62 -25.21
C GLY A 475 0.86 29.25 -24.57
N PHE A 476 1.18 28.15 -25.25
CA PHE A 476 1.10 26.80 -24.69
C PHE A 476 2.51 26.21 -24.64
N PRO A 477 2.99 25.73 -23.49
CA PRO A 477 4.30 25.07 -23.43
C PRO A 477 4.22 23.66 -24.02
N GLU A 478 3.52 23.47 -25.14
CA GLU A 478 3.36 22.17 -25.77
C GLU A 478 4.70 21.71 -26.35
N HIS A 479 4.97 20.43 -26.21
CA HIS A 479 6.14 19.85 -26.82
C HIS A 479 6.08 19.93 -28.37
N ASN A 480 7.13 20.49 -28.99
CA ASN A 480 7.22 20.53 -30.45
C ASN A 480 7.66 19.17 -31.05
N PHE A 481 6.70 18.47 -31.67
CA PHE A 481 6.93 17.20 -32.37
C PHE A 481 7.62 17.34 -33.74
N ASP A 482 7.68 18.55 -34.32
CA ASP A 482 8.09 18.80 -35.72
C ASP A 482 9.50 19.46 -35.83
N ALA A 483 10.20 19.70 -34.72
CA ALA A 483 11.54 20.27 -34.71
C ALA A 483 12.57 19.31 -35.36
N ILE A 484 13.21 19.76 -36.45
CA ILE A 484 14.08 18.93 -37.31
C ILE A 484 15.32 18.39 -36.56
N ASN A 485 15.53 17.08 -36.75
CA ASN A 485 16.57 16.18 -36.23
C ASN A 485 18.04 16.65 -36.36
N LEU A 486 18.59 17.24 -35.29
CA LEU A 486 20.06 17.22 -35.06
C LEU A 486 20.45 16.88 -33.60
N ILE A 487 19.54 16.97 -32.61
CA ILE A 487 19.78 16.50 -31.23
C ILE A 487 18.50 15.85 -30.67
N PRO A 488 18.50 14.54 -30.35
CA PRO A 488 17.28 13.76 -30.13
C PRO A 488 16.87 13.73 -28.65
N ARG A 489 16.16 14.75 -28.14
CA ARG A 489 15.45 14.68 -26.83
C ARG A 489 14.13 15.46 -26.83
N HIS A 490 13.24 15.04 -27.72
CA HIS A 490 11.83 15.39 -27.73
C HIS A 490 11.13 14.81 -26.48
N GLY A 491 10.18 15.54 -25.87
CA GLY A 491 9.35 15.09 -24.74
C GLY A 491 10.00 15.11 -23.35
N HIS A 492 11.21 15.68 -23.19
CA HIS A 492 11.97 15.60 -21.94
C HIS A 492 11.26 16.24 -20.73
N GLY A 493 10.58 17.37 -20.91
CA GLY A 493 9.82 18.00 -19.83
C GLY A 493 8.65 17.16 -19.34
N THR A 494 7.91 16.49 -20.23
CA THR A 494 6.88 15.49 -19.87
C THR A 494 7.48 14.33 -19.10
N GLU A 495 8.62 13.82 -19.58
CA GLU A 495 9.37 12.74 -18.94
C GLU A 495 9.73 13.11 -17.49
N THR A 496 10.39 14.26 -17.27
CA THR A 496 10.81 14.68 -15.93
C THR A 496 9.66 15.13 -15.05
N ALA A 497 8.61 15.74 -15.61
CA ALA A 497 7.40 16.11 -14.87
C ALA A 497 6.70 14.88 -14.28
N SER A 498 6.60 13.78 -15.03
CA SER A 498 6.00 12.54 -14.53
C SER A 498 6.72 11.96 -13.30
N VAL A 499 8.04 12.07 -13.25
CA VAL A 499 8.84 11.66 -12.08
C VAL A 499 8.58 12.56 -10.86
N ILE A 500 8.19 13.82 -11.06
CA ILE A 500 7.88 14.75 -9.96
C ILE A 500 6.44 14.53 -9.47
N VAL A 501 5.45 14.58 -10.36
CA VAL A 501 4.03 14.76 -9.96
C VAL A 501 3.04 13.77 -10.57
N SER A 502 3.47 12.70 -11.26
CA SER A 502 2.49 11.69 -11.71
C SER A 502 1.64 11.20 -10.53
N PRO A 503 0.30 11.20 -10.66
CA PRO A 503 -0.58 10.79 -9.57
C PRO A 503 -0.31 9.37 -9.10
N ILE A 504 -0.84 9.05 -7.92
CA ILE A 504 -0.73 7.69 -7.39
C ILE A 504 -1.68 6.77 -8.18
N GLY A 505 -1.12 5.69 -8.71
CA GLY A 505 -1.87 4.65 -9.41
C GLY A 505 -1.83 4.77 -10.93
N CYS A 506 -2.37 3.77 -11.59
CA CYS A 506 -2.31 3.65 -13.05
C CYS A 506 -3.48 4.36 -13.72
N PRO A 507 -3.27 5.05 -14.86
CA PRO A 507 -4.36 5.56 -15.66
C PRO A 507 -5.28 4.41 -16.13
N THR A 508 -6.59 4.59 -15.99
CA THR A 508 -7.57 3.54 -16.36
C THR A 508 -7.51 3.28 -17.86
N GLY A 509 -7.36 2.01 -18.25
CA GLY A 509 -7.31 1.61 -19.68
C GLY A 509 -5.96 1.85 -20.36
N PHE A 510 -4.91 2.20 -19.61
CA PHE A 510 -3.54 2.30 -20.09
C PHE A 510 -2.77 1.02 -19.79
N SER A 511 -2.22 0.36 -20.80
CA SER A 511 -1.60 -0.98 -20.69
C SER A 511 -0.09 -0.96 -20.41
N GLU A 512 0.48 0.22 -20.23
CA GLU A 512 1.90 0.44 -19.98
C GLU A 512 2.22 0.37 -18.47
N PRO A 513 3.49 0.15 -18.09
CA PRO A 513 3.92 0.25 -16.69
C PRO A 513 3.66 1.66 -16.15
N CYS A 514 3.13 1.80 -14.94
CA CYS A 514 2.71 3.10 -14.42
C CYS A 514 3.88 3.87 -13.79
N VAL A 515 3.78 5.20 -13.81
CA VAL A 515 4.72 6.12 -13.16
C VAL A 515 4.05 6.68 -11.91
N THR A 516 4.80 6.80 -10.84
CA THR A 516 4.33 7.50 -9.64
C THR A 516 5.32 8.62 -9.34
N GLY A 517 4.82 9.84 -9.27
CA GLY A 517 5.61 11.01 -8.94
C GLY A 517 6.10 10.98 -7.50
N ALA A 518 7.21 11.67 -7.22
CA ALA A 518 7.72 11.81 -5.86
C ALA A 518 6.83 12.69 -4.94
N ALA A 519 6.12 13.66 -5.52
CA ALA A 519 5.19 14.57 -4.85
C ALA A 519 3.87 14.66 -5.63
N PRO A 520 3.04 13.60 -5.59
CA PRO A 520 1.85 13.46 -6.44
C PRO A 520 0.73 14.48 -6.16
N TYR A 521 0.77 15.19 -5.03
CA TYR A 521 -0.20 16.24 -4.69
C TYR A 521 0.34 17.66 -4.84
N ALA A 522 1.58 17.81 -5.31
CA ALA A 522 2.13 19.12 -5.69
C ALA A 522 1.52 19.58 -7.01
N LYS A 523 1.43 20.91 -7.18
CA LYS A 523 1.07 21.53 -8.47
C LYS A 523 2.33 21.82 -9.26
N LEU A 524 2.40 21.35 -10.49
CA LEU A 524 3.51 21.61 -11.41
C LEU A 524 3.08 22.61 -12.48
N VAL A 525 3.85 23.69 -12.61
CA VAL A 525 3.66 24.72 -13.64
C VAL A 525 4.72 24.52 -14.73
N PRO A 526 4.35 24.08 -15.94
CA PRO A 526 5.31 23.88 -17.03
C PRO A 526 5.74 25.22 -17.64
N ILE A 527 7.05 25.41 -17.78
CA ILE A 527 7.66 26.60 -18.38
C ILE A 527 8.62 26.13 -19.49
N ARG A 528 8.21 26.25 -20.76
CA ARG A 528 9.03 25.84 -21.91
C ARG A 528 10.05 26.93 -22.24
N VAL A 529 11.33 26.61 -22.12
CA VAL A 529 12.44 27.57 -22.31
C VAL A 529 13.44 27.16 -23.40
N SER A 530 13.34 25.92 -23.89
CA SER A 530 14.22 25.37 -24.93
C SER A 530 13.58 24.15 -25.59
N ASP A 531 13.98 23.78 -26.80
CA ASP A 531 13.61 22.47 -27.40
C ASP A 531 14.64 21.37 -27.09
N ALA A 532 15.73 21.74 -26.42
CA ALA A 532 16.80 20.82 -26.02
C ALA A 532 17.34 21.17 -24.63
N VAL A 533 17.91 20.18 -23.94
CA VAL A 533 18.46 20.32 -22.58
C VAL A 533 19.85 20.99 -22.50
N ILE A 534 20.26 21.70 -23.55
CA ILE A 534 21.56 22.39 -23.66
C ILE A 534 21.33 23.90 -23.60
N ILE A 535 22.01 24.58 -22.67
CA ILE A 535 21.95 26.04 -22.53
C ILE A 535 23.11 26.69 -23.29
N ALA A 536 22.80 27.48 -24.32
CA ALA A 536 23.78 28.29 -25.04
C ALA A 536 23.92 29.72 -24.48
N THR A 537 22.80 30.43 -24.24
CA THR A 537 22.82 31.85 -23.84
C THR A 537 22.15 32.15 -22.49
N GLY A 538 21.41 31.20 -21.90
CA GLY A 538 20.72 31.37 -20.62
C GLY A 538 19.52 32.32 -20.62
N LYS A 539 19.33 33.16 -21.64
CA LYS A 539 18.31 34.23 -21.67
C LYS A 539 16.87 33.73 -21.50
N ARG A 540 16.48 32.67 -22.21
CA ARG A 540 15.12 32.09 -22.10
C ARG A 540 14.91 31.44 -20.73
N LEU A 541 15.91 30.71 -20.24
CA LEU A 541 15.84 30.12 -18.90
C LEU A 541 15.77 31.20 -17.82
N ALA A 542 16.49 32.32 -17.96
CA ALA A 542 16.41 33.46 -17.03
C ALA A 542 14.97 34.03 -16.97
N LYS A 543 14.31 34.20 -18.12
CA LYS A 543 12.89 34.60 -18.16
C LYS A 543 11.97 33.56 -17.54
N GLY A 544 12.25 32.27 -17.72
CA GLY A 544 11.50 31.20 -17.08
C GLY A 544 11.64 31.22 -15.55
N VAL A 545 12.84 31.49 -15.04
CA VAL A 545 13.11 31.67 -13.61
C VAL A 545 12.39 32.91 -13.07
N ASP A 546 12.43 34.03 -13.80
CA ASP A 546 11.68 35.24 -13.39
C ASP A 546 10.16 34.98 -13.38
N HIS A 547 9.62 34.26 -14.37
CA HIS A 547 8.21 33.86 -14.38
C HIS A 547 7.85 32.97 -13.19
N ALA A 548 8.74 32.05 -12.80
CA ALA A 548 8.54 31.23 -11.60
C ALA A 548 8.46 32.07 -10.32
N VAL A 549 9.23 33.17 -10.25
CA VAL A 549 9.12 34.15 -9.16
C VAL A 549 7.76 34.86 -9.21
N ASP A 550 7.34 35.32 -10.40
CA ASP A 550 6.09 36.07 -10.58
C ASP A 550 4.84 35.27 -10.19
N ILE A 551 4.83 33.95 -10.44
CA ILE A 551 3.73 33.05 -10.05
C ILE A 551 3.82 32.58 -8.60
N GLY A 552 4.87 32.98 -7.86
CA GLY A 552 5.07 32.58 -6.47
C GLY A 552 5.39 31.10 -6.28
N ALA A 553 6.09 30.48 -7.23
CA ALA A 553 6.52 29.09 -7.12
C ALA A 553 7.39 28.88 -5.86
N ASP A 554 7.39 27.66 -5.35
CA ASP A 554 8.19 27.29 -4.18
C ASP A 554 9.50 26.62 -4.57
N ILE A 555 9.46 25.91 -5.68
CA ILE A 555 10.56 25.13 -6.21
C ILE A 555 10.70 25.43 -7.70
N ILE A 556 11.94 25.59 -8.17
CA ILE A 556 12.28 25.59 -9.59
C ILE A 556 13.09 24.33 -9.89
N SER A 557 12.55 23.49 -10.78
CA SER A 557 13.21 22.28 -11.26
C SER A 557 13.79 22.52 -12.65
N ILE A 558 15.12 22.42 -12.77
CA ILE A 558 15.88 22.70 -14.00
C ILE A 558 16.64 21.46 -14.47
N SER A 559 16.16 20.80 -15.52
CA SER A 559 16.81 19.59 -16.05
C SER A 559 17.61 19.86 -17.33
N MET A 560 18.35 20.99 -17.34
CA MET A 560 19.22 21.42 -18.43
C MET A 560 20.45 22.17 -17.91
N GLY A 561 21.47 22.29 -18.75
CA GLY A 561 22.72 22.93 -18.35
C GLY A 561 23.59 23.40 -19.51
N GLY A 562 24.51 24.33 -19.21
CA GLY A 562 25.47 24.86 -20.17
C GLY A 562 26.85 25.14 -19.58
N VAL A 563 27.84 25.21 -20.46
CA VAL A 563 29.20 25.66 -20.15
C VAL A 563 29.36 27.11 -20.61
N GLY A 564 29.83 28.01 -19.74
CA GLY A 564 30.04 29.41 -20.10
C GLY A 564 29.68 30.41 -19.01
N ASN A 565 29.75 31.71 -19.33
CA ASN A 565 29.28 32.78 -18.46
C ASN A 565 27.82 33.08 -18.77
N LEU A 566 26.94 32.99 -17.77
CA LEU A 566 25.48 33.16 -17.90
C LEU A 566 24.99 34.19 -16.87
N PRO A 567 25.41 35.47 -16.98
CA PRO A 567 25.19 36.46 -15.93
C PRO A 567 23.71 36.78 -15.71
N GLU A 568 22.89 36.85 -16.77
CA GLU A 568 21.46 37.13 -16.63
C GLU A 568 20.73 35.99 -15.91
N LEU A 569 21.06 34.74 -16.24
CA LEU A 569 20.51 33.56 -15.57
C LEU A 569 20.96 33.49 -14.10
N HIS A 570 22.22 33.84 -13.82
CA HIS A 570 22.72 33.86 -12.44
C HIS A 570 21.96 34.89 -11.59
N GLN A 571 21.72 36.08 -12.13
CA GLN A 571 20.90 37.10 -11.46
C GLN A 571 19.46 36.66 -11.26
N ALA A 572 18.85 35.96 -12.23
CA ALA A 572 17.50 35.42 -12.08
C ALA A 572 17.42 34.37 -10.96
N ILE A 573 18.40 33.45 -10.90
CA ILE A 573 18.46 32.45 -9.81
C ILE A 573 18.71 33.12 -8.45
N GLN A 574 19.53 34.17 -8.40
CA GLN A 574 19.70 34.96 -7.19
C GLN A 574 18.37 35.57 -6.72
N ARG A 575 17.56 36.14 -7.64
CA ARG A 575 16.23 36.66 -7.34
C ARG A 575 15.29 35.57 -6.83
N ALA A 576 15.30 34.39 -7.45
CA ALA A 576 14.49 33.26 -7.01
C ALA A 576 14.85 32.84 -5.57
N ASN A 577 16.14 32.69 -5.26
CA ASN A 577 16.57 32.39 -3.90
C ASN A 577 16.21 33.50 -2.91
N ASP A 578 16.36 34.76 -3.29
CA ASP A 578 15.99 35.91 -2.46
C ASP A 578 14.48 35.96 -2.19
N ALA A 579 13.66 35.44 -3.11
CA ALA A 579 12.21 35.23 -2.94
C ALA A 579 11.87 33.95 -2.14
N GLY A 580 12.86 33.17 -1.71
CA GLY A 580 12.70 31.96 -0.93
C GLY A 580 12.40 30.70 -1.73
N ILE A 581 12.65 30.72 -3.04
CA ILE A 581 12.39 29.61 -3.96
C ILE A 581 13.59 28.67 -3.97
N ILE A 582 13.34 27.36 -3.80
CA ILE A 582 14.38 26.33 -3.84
C ILE A 582 14.70 25.99 -5.30
N VAL A 583 15.94 26.21 -5.73
CA VAL A 583 16.36 25.93 -7.11
C VAL A 583 17.19 24.63 -7.18
N ILE A 584 16.70 23.65 -7.95
CA ILE A 584 17.31 22.32 -8.09
C ILE A 584 17.66 22.09 -9.55
N ALA A 585 18.89 21.63 -9.83
CA ALA A 585 19.33 21.40 -11.19
C ALA A 585 20.14 20.12 -11.39
N ALA A 586 19.96 19.53 -12.57
CA ALA A 586 20.66 18.34 -13.02
C ALA A 586 22.17 18.61 -13.21
N GLY A 587 23.03 17.77 -12.61
CA GLY A 587 24.48 17.99 -12.61
C GLY A 587 25.19 17.87 -13.97
N SER A 588 24.62 17.11 -14.93
CA SER A 588 25.09 16.79 -16.29
C SER A 588 25.30 15.28 -16.53
N ASN A 589 25.20 14.86 -17.80
CA ASN A 589 25.30 13.48 -18.27
C ASN A 589 26.63 13.14 -18.98
N PHE A 590 27.63 14.03 -18.92
CA PHE A 590 28.84 13.93 -19.77
C PHE A 590 30.09 13.36 -19.06
N THR A 591 29.96 12.68 -17.91
CA THR A 591 31.13 12.09 -17.19
C THR A 591 32.26 13.10 -16.91
N ALA A 592 31.92 14.38 -16.87
CA ALA A 592 32.89 15.45 -16.87
C ALA A 592 33.00 16.06 -15.48
N SER A 593 34.24 16.30 -15.04
CA SER A 593 34.53 17.21 -13.92
C SER A 593 34.39 18.69 -14.34
N ILE A 594 33.55 18.97 -15.33
CA ILE A 594 33.28 20.33 -15.80
C ILE A 594 32.04 20.82 -15.06
N PRO A 595 32.15 21.90 -14.26
CA PRO A 595 30.99 22.48 -13.59
C PRO A 595 30.00 23.03 -14.62
N VAL A 596 28.80 22.43 -14.67
CA VAL A 596 27.72 22.85 -15.56
C VAL A 596 26.78 23.80 -14.81
N LYS A 597 26.41 24.91 -15.43
CA LYS A 597 25.51 25.91 -14.86
C LYS A 597 24.08 25.68 -15.36
N PRO A 598 23.04 25.88 -14.53
CA PRO A 598 23.10 26.51 -13.21
C PRO A 598 23.50 25.59 -12.04
N ALA A 599 23.53 24.26 -12.23
CA ALA A 599 23.76 23.30 -11.15
C ALA A 599 24.98 23.64 -10.27
N ALA A 600 26.11 23.99 -10.87
CA ALA A 600 27.34 24.28 -10.15
C ALA A 600 27.37 25.61 -9.36
N TRP A 601 26.29 26.39 -9.34
CA TRP A 601 26.21 27.61 -8.52
C TRP A 601 25.84 27.29 -7.08
N GLU A 602 26.40 28.05 -6.14
CA GLU A 602 26.13 27.86 -4.71
C GLU A 602 24.63 28.04 -4.37
N THR A 603 23.96 28.92 -5.11
CA THR A 603 22.52 29.18 -5.02
C THR A 603 21.65 28.04 -5.55
N THR A 604 22.23 27.00 -6.13
CA THR A 604 21.50 25.89 -6.75
C THR A 604 21.88 24.57 -6.08
N ILE A 605 20.93 23.64 -6.01
CA ILE A 605 21.17 22.28 -5.54
C ILE A 605 21.56 21.43 -6.75
N ALA A 606 22.82 21.03 -6.82
CA ALA A 606 23.35 20.19 -7.89
C ALA A 606 23.17 18.70 -7.57
N VAL A 607 22.48 18.00 -8.48
CA VAL A 607 22.12 16.60 -8.28
C VAL A 607 22.88 15.68 -9.24
N GLY A 608 23.64 14.75 -8.67
CA GLY A 608 24.24 13.60 -9.37
C GLY A 608 23.29 12.40 -9.47
N ALA A 609 23.63 11.42 -10.31
CA ALA A 609 22.80 10.24 -10.55
C ALA A 609 23.47 8.94 -10.05
N VAL A 610 22.69 8.09 -9.39
CA VAL A 610 23.05 6.70 -9.07
C VAL A 610 22.22 5.70 -9.87
N ARG A 611 22.76 4.48 -10.00
CA ARG A 611 22.04 3.31 -10.51
C ARG A 611 21.25 2.64 -9.38
N GLU A 612 20.42 1.68 -9.75
CA GLU A 612 19.67 0.80 -8.83
C GLU A 612 20.55 0.11 -7.77
N SER A 613 21.82 -0.14 -8.09
CA SER A 613 22.84 -0.67 -7.17
C SER A 613 23.34 0.35 -6.13
N LEU A 614 22.80 1.57 -6.11
CA LEU A 614 23.21 2.68 -5.24
C LEU A 614 24.69 3.06 -5.41
N THR A 615 25.22 2.83 -6.61
CA THR A 615 26.54 3.28 -7.03
C THR A 615 26.37 4.37 -8.09
N PRO A 616 27.31 5.34 -8.17
CA PRO A 616 27.22 6.38 -9.17
C PRO A 616 27.06 5.85 -10.59
N TRP A 617 26.19 6.49 -11.35
CA TRP A 617 26.07 6.22 -12.76
C TRP A 617 27.33 6.74 -13.46
N ILE A 618 27.91 5.92 -14.34
CA ILE A 618 29.10 6.31 -15.09
C ILE A 618 28.88 7.62 -15.87
N GLY A 619 27.65 7.88 -16.32
CA GLY A 619 27.22 9.09 -17.02
C GLY A 619 27.10 10.33 -16.13
N SER A 620 27.02 10.18 -14.81
CA SER A 620 26.78 11.29 -13.88
C SER A 620 27.95 12.27 -13.87
N ALA A 621 27.63 13.56 -13.77
CA ALA A 621 28.59 14.56 -13.34
C ALA A 621 29.13 14.24 -11.93
N PHE A 622 30.37 14.65 -11.69
CA PHE A 622 31.03 14.53 -10.40
C PHE A 622 31.97 15.71 -10.16
N GLY A 623 32.03 16.18 -8.92
CA GLY A 623 32.87 17.29 -8.49
C GLY A 623 32.47 17.82 -7.10
N PRO A 624 33.27 18.72 -6.51
CA PRO A 624 32.92 19.37 -5.24
C PRO A 624 31.66 20.25 -5.32
N TRP A 625 31.21 20.61 -6.52
CA TRP A 625 29.97 21.37 -6.74
C TRP A 625 28.71 20.49 -6.81
N ILE A 626 28.82 19.15 -6.73
CA ILE A 626 27.65 18.28 -6.59
C ILE A 626 27.27 18.23 -5.11
N ASP A 627 26.02 18.53 -4.79
CA ASP A 627 25.55 18.57 -3.39
C ASP A 627 25.20 17.17 -2.89
N ILE A 628 24.39 16.44 -3.66
CA ILE A 628 23.91 15.09 -3.36
C ILE A 628 23.75 14.27 -4.65
N SER A 629 23.50 12.97 -4.52
CA SER A 629 23.06 12.12 -5.62
C SER A 629 21.66 11.54 -5.39
N ALA A 630 20.95 11.20 -6.45
CA ALA A 630 19.67 10.49 -6.38
C ALA A 630 19.54 9.45 -7.52
N PRO A 631 18.58 8.52 -7.46
CA PRO A 631 18.28 7.59 -8.54
C PRO A 631 18.13 8.28 -9.91
N GLY A 632 18.88 7.85 -10.91
CA GLY A 632 18.85 8.47 -12.24
C GLY A 632 19.12 7.50 -13.40
N VAL A 633 18.99 6.19 -13.18
CA VAL A 633 19.19 5.18 -14.23
C VAL A 633 18.11 4.10 -14.15
N ASN A 634 17.44 3.84 -15.27
CA ASN A 634 16.25 2.99 -15.32
C ASN A 634 15.10 3.55 -14.48
N ILE A 635 14.93 4.88 -14.51
CA ILE A 635 13.75 5.55 -13.94
C ILE A 635 12.63 5.51 -14.98
N PHE A 636 11.43 5.14 -14.56
CA PHE A 636 10.26 5.11 -15.44
C PHE A 636 9.69 6.52 -15.58
N HIS A 637 9.34 6.89 -16.81
CA HIS A 637 8.76 8.19 -17.12
C HIS A 637 7.68 8.09 -18.20
N ALA A 638 6.75 9.04 -18.19
CA ALA A 638 5.76 9.23 -19.24
C ALA A 638 6.44 9.74 -20.52
N ARG A 639 6.03 9.22 -21.68
CA ARG A 639 6.58 9.62 -22.97
C ARG A 639 5.49 9.69 -24.01
N THR A 640 5.39 10.86 -24.64
CA THR A 640 4.49 11.13 -25.76
C THR A 640 5.31 11.21 -27.05
N GLU A 641 4.95 10.43 -28.05
CA GLU A 641 5.63 10.40 -29.36
C GLU A 641 4.62 10.63 -30.49
N ARG A 642 5.07 11.22 -31.60
CA ARG A 642 4.28 11.35 -32.82
C ARG A 642 4.79 10.39 -33.87
N ASN A 643 4.03 9.34 -34.16
CA ASN A 643 4.35 8.31 -35.15
C ASN A 643 3.32 8.35 -36.29
N ASP A 644 3.77 8.56 -37.53
CA ASP A 644 2.93 8.66 -38.74
C ASP A 644 1.72 9.62 -38.59
N GLY A 645 1.94 10.76 -37.92
CA GLY A 645 0.91 11.78 -37.67
C GLY A 645 -0.05 11.47 -36.52
N ARG A 646 0.12 10.35 -35.81
CA ARG A 646 -0.66 9.97 -34.62
C ARG A 646 0.15 10.18 -33.34
N ILE A 647 -0.51 10.61 -32.28
CA ILE A 647 0.07 10.70 -30.94
C ILE A 647 -0.01 9.33 -30.27
N GLU A 648 1.11 8.86 -29.75
CA GLU A 648 1.24 7.61 -29.00
C GLU A 648 1.79 7.90 -27.60
N TYR A 649 1.14 7.31 -26.59
CA TYR A 649 1.53 7.41 -25.18
C TYR A 649 2.23 6.12 -24.75
N SER A 650 3.35 6.24 -24.06
CA SER A 650 4.09 5.09 -23.56
C SER A 650 4.83 5.41 -22.26
N VAL A 651 5.23 4.38 -21.52
CA VAL A 651 6.14 4.56 -20.39
C VAL A 651 7.48 3.91 -20.71
N LYS A 652 8.55 4.69 -20.63
CA LYS A 652 9.92 4.26 -20.95
C LYS A 652 10.84 4.41 -19.75
N LYS A 653 12.00 3.76 -19.85
CA LYS A 653 13.08 3.91 -18.87
C LYS A 653 14.11 4.92 -19.38
N ALA A 654 14.34 5.97 -18.61
CA ALA A 654 15.41 6.91 -18.85
C ALA A 654 16.69 6.61 -18.06
N ARG A 655 17.73 7.34 -18.45
CA ARG A 655 18.92 7.57 -17.64
C ARG A 655 19.34 9.03 -17.79
N GLY A 656 19.51 9.71 -16.66
CA GLY A 656 19.90 11.11 -16.61
C GLY A 656 20.03 11.62 -15.18
N THR A 657 20.88 12.63 -14.99
CA THR A 657 20.82 13.48 -13.79
C THR A 657 19.53 14.30 -13.71
N SER A 658 18.79 14.42 -14.83
CA SER A 658 17.45 15.00 -14.90
C SER A 658 16.45 14.26 -14.01
N ASP A 659 16.37 12.93 -14.12
CA ASP A 659 15.46 12.13 -13.28
C ASP A 659 15.83 12.22 -11.79
N ALA A 660 17.14 12.28 -11.51
CA ALA A 660 17.63 12.46 -10.15
C ALA A 660 17.23 13.84 -9.59
N ALA A 661 17.33 14.90 -10.39
CA ALA A 661 16.88 16.23 -10.03
C ALA A 661 15.35 16.30 -9.83
N SER A 662 14.57 15.58 -10.63
CA SER A 662 13.12 15.43 -10.44
C SER A 662 12.78 14.80 -9.08
N LEU A 663 13.45 13.71 -8.70
CA LEU A 663 13.22 13.07 -7.39
C LEU A 663 13.57 14.01 -6.22
N VAL A 664 14.66 14.78 -6.32
CA VAL A 664 15.02 15.79 -5.31
C VAL A 664 14.02 16.94 -5.29
N SER A 665 13.46 17.33 -6.45
CA SER A 665 12.38 18.33 -6.53
C SER A 665 11.12 17.87 -5.81
N GLY A 666 10.74 16.59 -5.97
CA GLY A 666 9.64 16.00 -5.21
C GLY A 666 9.93 15.94 -3.71
N ALA A 667 11.14 15.54 -3.29
CA ALA A 667 11.51 15.53 -1.88
C ALA A 667 11.52 16.94 -1.24
N ALA A 668 11.92 17.97 -1.99
CA ALA A 668 11.80 19.36 -1.55
C ALA A 668 10.33 19.76 -1.34
N ALA A 669 9.43 19.31 -2.21
CA ALA A 669 8.00 19.56 -2.05
C ALA A 669 7.43 18.87 -0.81
N LEU A 670 7.84 17.62 -0.54
CA LEU A 670 7.47 16.92 0.70
C LEU A 670 7.95 17.69 1.94
N TRP A 671 9.19 18.19 1.92
CA TRP A 671 9.77 18.95 3.03
C TRP A 671 9.03 20.26 3.30
N LEU A 672 8.71 21.02 2.25
CA LEU A 672 7.91 22.23 2.37
C LEU A 672 6.49 21.95 2.86
N SER A 673 5.84 20.88 2.39
CA SER A 673 4.51 20.51 2.89
C SER A 673 4.56 20.05 4.35
N TYR A 674 5.62 19.36 4.77
CA TYR A 674 5.78 18.83 6.13
C TYR A 674 5.99 19.94 7.17
N HIS A 675 6.89 20.88 6.90
CA HIS A 675 7.20 21.97 7.84
C HIS A 675 6.24 23.17 7.70
N GLY A 676 5.58 23.30 6.55
CA GLY A 676 4.76 24.44 6.17
C GLY A 676 5.63 25.61 5.73
N LYS A 677 5.55 25.99 4.46
CA LYS A 677 6.29 27.13 3.87
C LYS A 677 6.14 28.40 4.71
N ASP A 678 4.92 28.77 5.08
CA ASP A 678 4.66 30.00 5.82
C ASP A 678 5.31 29.99 7.20
N ASN A 679 5.41 28.83 7.85
CA ASN A 679 6.12 28.67 9.12
C ASN A 679 7.62 28.89 8.92
N LEU A 680 8.20 28.26 7.89
CA LEU A 680 9.62 28.42 7.57
C LEU A 680 9.96 29.88 7.22
N VAL A 681 9.13 30.53 6.42
CA VAL A 681 9.29 31.94 6.05
C VAL A 681 9.13 32.85 7.27
N SER A 682 8.16 32.58 8.14
CA SER A 682 7.96 33.37 9.37
C SER A 682 9.12 33.23 10.36
N GLN A 683 9.68 32.03 10.46
CA GLN A 683 10.75 31.72 11.41
C GLN A 683 12.13 32.19 10.92
N TYR A 684 12.43 31.98 9.64
CA TYR A 684 13.78 32.16 9.10
C TYR A 684 13.90 33.29 8.07
N GLY A 685 12.77 33.81 7.56
CA GLY A 685 12.74 34.74 6.43
C GLY A 685 12.88 34.02 5.09
N ALA A 686 12.09 34.42 4.09
CA ALA A 686 12.00 33.76 2.78
C ALA A 686 13.38 33.47 2.16
N LYS A 687 14.24 34.49 2.06
CA LYS A 687 15.60 34.39 1.49
C LYS A 687 16.48 33.28 2.08
N ASN A 688 16.25 32.88 3.34
CA ASN A 688 17.06 31.87 4.01
C ASN A 688 16.54 30.45 3.82
N VAL A 689 15.26 30.27 3.45
CA VAL A 689 14.64 28.95 3.27
C VAL A 689 15.42 28.06 2.29
N PRO A 690 15.87 28.54 1.11
CA PRO A 690 16.61 27.71 0.17
C PRO A 690 17.96 27.22 0.72
N ALA A 691 18.67 28.09 1.44
CA ALA A 691 19.95 27.74 2.05
C ALA A 691 19.79 26.74 3.20
N ILE A 692 18.76 26.92 4.04
CA ILE A 692 18.41 25.99 5.12
C ILE A 692 18.05 24.62 4.54
N PHE A 693 17.17 24.58 3.54
CA PHE A 693 16.83 23.32 2.88
C PHE A 693 18.07 22.62 2.31
N LYS A 694 18.93 23.34 1.59
CA LYS A 694 20.18 22.80 1.04
C LYS A 694 21.09 22.26 2.13
N GLN A 695 21.21 22.94 3.26
CA GLN A 695 22.00 22.48 4.41
C GLN A 695 21.42 21.17 4.97
N ILE A 696 20.13 21.16 5.33
CA ILE A 696 19.47 19.99 5.91
C ILE A 696 19.52 18.80 4.96
N LEU A 697 19.29 19.02 3.66
CA LEU A 697 19.40 17.99 2.64
C LEU A 697 20.79 17.36 2.61
N ARG A 698 21.86 18.16 2.68
CA ARG A 698 23.24 17.66 2.61
C ARG A 698 23.69 16.98 3.89
N GLU A 699 23.26 17.46 5.05
CA GLU A 699 23.72 17.02 6.36
C GLU A 699 22.89 15.86 6.93
N HIS A 700 21.59 15.84 6.66
CA HIS A 700 20.64 14.92 7.28
C HIS A 700 19.77 14.17 6.27
N GLY A 701 19.43 14.79 5.13
CA GLY A 701 18.57 14.22 4.09
C GLY A 701 19.25 13.22 3.15
N VAL A 702 20.34 12.58 3.58
CA VAL A 702 21.10 11.61 2.79
C VAL A 702 21.58 10.41 3.58
N PHE A 703 21.75 9.29 2.90
CA PHE A 703 22.45 8.12 3.40
C PHE A 703 23.65 7.75 2.51
N ARG A 704 24.57 6.92 3.03
CA ARG A 704 25.71 6.42 2.27
C ARG A 704 25.76 4.90 2.32
N THR A 705 25.98 4.28 1.17
CA THR A 705 26.31 2.86 1.10
C THR A 705 27.82 2.68 1.19
N LYS A 706 28.28 1.47 1.55
CA LYS A 706 29.70 1.12 1.62
C LYS A 706 30.47 1.41 0.32
N ASN A 707 29.78 1.32 -0.82
CA ASN A 707 30.36 1.49 -2.16
C ASN A 707 30.12 2.89 -2.75
N PHE A 708 29.50 3.80 -2.01
CA PHE A 708 29.32 5.17 -2.46
C PHE A 708 30.63 5.97 -2.26
N PRO A 709 31.15 6.67 -3.28
CA PRO A 709 32.42 7.36 -3.18
C PRO A 709 32.46 8.40 -2.06
N LYS A 710 33.65 8.60 -1.48
CA LYS A 710 33.85 9.56 -0.40
C LYS A 710 33.69 11.01 -0.86
N THR A 711 34.07 11.31 -2.10
CA THR A 711 34.09 12.64 -2.70
C THR A 711 33.54 12.60 -4.13
N GLY A 712 33.17 13.76 -4.66
CA GLY A 712 32.79 13.96 -6.06
C GLY A 712 31.32 13.71 -6.40
N TYR A 713 30.57 12.96 -5.61
CA TYR A 713 29.14 12.65 -5.91
C TYR A 713 28.17 13.26 -4.89
N GLY A 714 28.60 14.31 -4.21
CA GLY A 714 27.87 14.92 -3.10
C GLY A 714 28.07 14.20 -1.76
N THR A 715 27.31 14.65 -0.76
CA THR A 715 27.44 14.16 0.63
C THR A 715 26.84 12.77 0.82
N GLY A 716 25.88 12.37 -0.02
CA GLY A 716 25.27 11.04 -0.01
C GLY A 716 24.17 10.89 -1.06
N ILE A 717 23.35 9.85 -0.90
CA ILE A 717 22.18 9.55 -1.71
C ILE A 717 20.93 10.04 -0.95
N LEU A 718 20.00 10.70 -1.65
CA LEU A 718 18.74 11.21 -1.07
C LEU A 718 18.03 10.18 -0.16
N ASP A 719 17.64 10.61 1.04
CA ASP A 719 16.71 9.94 1.96
C ASP A 719 15.63 10.94 2.38
N ALA A 720 14.44 10.81 1.78
CA ALA A 720 13.34 11.74 2.00
C ALA A 720 12.77 11.63 3.43
N ALA A 721 12.75 10.44 4.03
CA ALA A 721 12.25 10.28 5.38
C ALA A 721 13.17 10.98 6.40
N LEU A 722 14.50 10.79 6.28
CA LEU A 722 15.45 11.50 7.13
C LEU A 722 15.40 13.02 6.91
N LEU A 723 15.18 13.46 5.67
CA LEU A 723 15.02 14.88 5.35
C LEU A 723 13.84 15.52 6.09
N LEU A 724 12.69 14.83 6.19
CA LEU A 724 11.51 15.35 6.90
C LEU A 724 11.71 15.39 8.43
N GLU A 725 12.36 14.37 8.98
CA GLU A 725 12.55 14.24 10.43
C GLU A 725 13.76 15.01 10.96
N ALA A 726 14.57 15.58 10.07
CA ALA A 726 15.75 16.33 10.45
C ALA A 726 15.39 17.57 11.28
N PRO A 727 16.16 17.87 12.34
CA PRO A 727 15.95 19.09 13.11
C PRO A 727 16.22 20.32 12.24
N LEU A 728 15.33 21.32 12.31
CA LEU A 728 15.55 22.63 11.71
C LEU A 728 16.54 23.45 12.59
N PRO A 729 17.34 24.35 11.99
CA PRO A 729 18.38 25.11 12.68
C PRO A 729 17.86 26.17 13.67
#